data_AF-A0A5S6QG61-F1
#
_entry.id   AF-A0A5S6QG61-F1
#
_cell.length_a   1.000
_cell.length_b   1.000
_cell.length_c   1.000
_cell.angle_alpha   90.00
_cell.angle_beta   90.00
_cell.angle_gamma   90.00
#
_symmetry.space_group_name_H-M   'P 1'
#
loop_
_entity.id
_entity.type
_entity.pdbx_description
1 polymer ?
#
loop_
_entity_poly.entity_id
_entity_poly.type
_entity_poly.pdbx_seq_one_letter_code
_entity_poly.pdbx_strand_id
1 'polypeptide(L)'
;MASAIARELRLSLNVITFWTDSTVVLHWLKASRRRFSTFVENRLTEILDIVNSTQWRFVPGTENPADLLTRGIKPHMLERSSWFHGPTFLEKAPSTWPAEPTEAEYVPIEDLEIVHLSRYTCVHEEPPDDIILQLIHRISRLHHLVRVVAQIRRAVSIFRSSKAPGLVSVISNKELIDAWNTCLRSVQGHCFSFEVDRLTRNQPLAQNSRLHALNPFMDNDGILRVGGRLHLSHLPFEAKHPPIMPSKRDLSTMLIKRAHADRGHSGVEDTMAEVRSRAWIINLRTRVRHVLLKCVVCRKQIGTPPKSPFAWLPKVRVQKPLQAFANTGLDYFGPFLVSVRRSSVKRWICLFTCLATRAVHLEVCYSLDADSFLAAFRRFTARRGTPAMCISDNGTNFVAGNRTLREGVKKLNDSNVEEFMASKNIKWHFNPPNAPNFGGSWERLIGCAKRALATVLNGRSVGEEVFHTVVVEVEGLLNSRPLTHVSADSRDEEPLTPNHFLLGRPYASIPPYLFKEGTTISRKRWETSQIMVDHFWRRWMREYLPFIASLRKCQRSKEKFDEGDVVLIVDINNPGGVWPMGKIIKTFPGPDGLVRVVDVQCSRGILRRPLSRLIKLTSPVSGTLETAREDVVA
;
A
#
# COMPACT_ATOMS: atom_id res chain seq x y z
N MET A 1 25.85 -14.62 36.61
CA MET A 1 26.95 -14.11 37.45
C MET A 1 26.54 -14.03 38.92
N ALA A 2 25.48 -13.28 39.29
CA ALA A 2 25.04 -13.17 40.69
C ALA A 2 24.78 -14.52 41.39
N SER A 3 24.09 -15.47 40.72
CA SER A 3 23.88 -16.82 41.25
C SER A 3 25.19 -17.60 41.48
N ALA A 4 26.18 -17.43 40.61
CA ALA A 4 27.52 -18.01 40.80
C ALA A 4 28.23 -17.36 41.99
N ILE A 5 28.21 -16.02 42.09
CA ILE A 5 28.80 -15.28 43.20
C ILE A 5 28.18 -15.71 44.55
N ALA A 6 26.85 -15.82 44.64
CA ALA A 6 26.17 -16.27 45.85
C ALA A 6 26.53 -17.71 46.25
N ARG A 7 26.85 -18.58 45.28
CA ARG A 7 27.28 -19.96 45.53
C ARG A 7 28.74 -20.06 45.97
N GLU A 8 29.62 -19.26 45.37
CA GLU A 8 31.07 -19.32 45.63
C GLU A 8 31.49 -18.48 46.85
N LEU A 9 30.77 -17.40 47.16
CA LEU A 9 30.91 -16.67 48.42
C LEU A 9 30.40 -17.59 49.54
N ARG A 10 31.30 -18.21 50.30
CA ARG A 10 30.99 -19.05 51.47
C ARG A 10 30.43 -18.22 52.65
N LEU A 11 29.52 -17.29 52.38
CA LEU A 11 28.87 -16.38 53.31
C LEU A 11 27.36 -16.65 53.29
N SER A 12 26.71 -16.65 54.45
CA SER A 12 25.25 -16.71 54.53
C SER A 12 24.66 -15.35 54.15
N LEU A 13 24.12 -15.24 52.93
CA LEU A 13 23.46 -14.04 52.44
C LEU A 13 21.96 -14.07 52.81
N ASN A 14 21.54 -13.20 53.74
CA ASN A 14 20.14 -13.16 54.20
C ASN A 14 19.22 -12.44 53.20
N VAL A 15 19.72 -11.42 52.49
CA VAL A 15 18.95 -10.60 51.54
C VAL A 15 19.83 -10.24 50.34
N ILE A 16 19.29 -10.40 49.13
CA ILE A 16 19.95 -10.02 47.87
C ILE A 16 19.06 -8.98 47.17
N THR A 17 19.63 -7.81 46.89
CA THR A 17 18.96 -6.68 46.21
C THR A 17 19.70 -6.36 44.91
N PHE A 18 18.96 -6.18 43.83
CA PHE A 18 19.48 -5.82 42.51
C PHE A 18 19.12 -4.38 42.17
N TRP A 19 20.00 -3.69 41.45
CA TRP A 19 19.85 -2.27 41.12
C TRP A 19 19.91 -2.05 39.62
N THR A 20 19.05 -1.16 39.12
CA THR A 20 19.03 -0.69 37.73
C THR A 20 18.83 0.81 37.70
N ASP A 21 19.52 1.50 36.80
CA ASP A 21 19.36 2.93 36.54
C ASP A 21 18.34 3.23 35.44
N SER A 22 17.82 2.20 34.77
CA SER A 22 16.76 2.32 33.79
C SER A 22 15.39 2.16 34.45
N THR A 23 14.65 3.26 34.53
CA THR A 23 13.25 3.27 34.99
C THR A 23 12.34 2.44 34.08
N VAL A 24 12.63 2.41 32.77
CA VAL A 24 11.89 1.61 31.79
C VAL A 24 12.08 0.11 32.05
N VAL A 25 13.31 -0.34 32.30
CA VAL A 25 13.58 -1.75 32.60
C VAL A 25 12.98 -2.15 33.95
N LEU A 26 13.09 -1.28 34.97
CA LEU A 26 12.46 -1.53 36.27
C LEU A 26 10.94 -1.68 36.14
N HIS A 27 10.31 -0.85 35.31
CA HIS A 27 8.88 -0.94 35.02
C HIS A 27 8.51 -2.24 34.31
N TRP A 28 9.33 -2.68 33.35
CA TRP A 28 9.13 -3.97 32.68
C TRP A 28 9.23 -5.16 33.64
N LEU A 29 10.20 -5.14 34.57
CA LEU A 29 10.39 -6.21 35.56
C LEU A 29 9.24 -6.29 36.57
N LYS A 30 8.58 -5.16 36.89
CA LYS A 30 7.45 -5.11 37.83
C LYS A 30 6.08 -5.29 37.18
N ALA A 31 5.97 -5.17 35.86
CA ALA A 31 4.70 -5.26 35.15
C ALA A 31 4.16 -6.70 35.12
N SER A 32 2.98 -6.93 35.71
CA SER A 32 2.41 -8.27 35.86
C SER A 32 1.61 -8.78 34.65
N ARG A 33 1.18 -7.89 33.73
CA ARG A 33 0.39 -8.24 32.51
C ARG A 33 0.55 -7.19 31.41
N ARG A 34 1.55 -7.29 30.53
CA ARG A 34 1.68 -6.44 29.32
C ARG A 34 2.29 -7.25 28.17
N ARG A 35 1.81 -7.02 26.93
CA ARG A 35 2.39 -7.60 25.71
C ARG A 35 3.64 -6.82 25.33
N PHE A 36 4.82 -7.35 25.67
CA PHE A 36 6.09 -6.78 25.22
C PHE A 36 6.50 -7.38 23.87
N SER A 37 7.46 -6.77 23.18
CA SER A 37 8.07 -7.41 22.00
C SER A 37 8.73 -8.73 22.40
N THR A 38 8.73 -9.72 21.50
CA THR A 38 9.27 -11.07 21.76
C THR A 38 10.71 -11.06 22.29
N PHE A 39 11.55 -10.12 21.86
CA PHE A 39 12.92 -9.97 22.37
C PHE A 39 12.94 -9.55 23.84
N VAL A 40 12.11 -8.56 24.21
CA VAL A 40 12.02 -8.04 25.58
C VAL A 40 11.39 -9.09 26.49
N GLU A 41 10.32 -9.74 26.04
CA GLU A 41 9.62 -10.79 26.78
C GLU A 41 10.56 -11.95 27.11
N ASN A 42 11.29 -12.49 26.12
CA ASN A 42 12.24 -13.58 26.36
C ASN A 42 13.32 -13.23 27.39
N ARG A 43 13.81 -11.97 27.40
CA ARG A 43 14.83 -11.52 28.37
C ARG A 43 14.25 -11.29 29.76
N LEU A 44 13.02 -10.78 29.86
CA LEU A 44 12.35 -10.64 31.14
C LEU A 44 12.06 -12.01 31.76
N THR A 45 11.63 -13.00 30.97
CA THR A 45 11.44 -14.37 31.44
C THR A 45 12.74 -14.95 31.97
N GLU A 46 13.84 -14.85 31.22
CA GLU A 46 15.17 -15.34 31.66
C GLU A 46 15.63 -14.70 32.98
N ILE A 47 15.35 -13.41 33.20
CA ILE A 47 15.69 -12.71 34.45
C ILE A 47 14.77 -13.15 35.59
N LEU A 48 13.45 -13.19 35.35
CA LEU A 48 12.43 -13.47 36.37
C LEU A 48 12.39 -14.95 36.78
N ASP A 49 12.88 -15.87 35.92
CA ASP A 49 13.08 -17.28 36.25
C ASP A 49 14.16 -17.49 37.34
N ILE A 50 15.08 -16.53 37.48
CA ILE A 50 16.23 -16.62 38.41
C ILE A 50 16.05 -15.67 39.60
N VAL A 51 15.43 -14.51 39.40
CA VAL A 51 15.37 -13.42 40.38
C VAL A 51 13.95 -12.88 40.48
N ASN A 52 13.44 -12.70 41.69
CA ASN A 52 12.10 -12.16 41.88
C ASN A 52 12.05 -10.65 41.56
N SER A 53 10.95 -10.19 40.96
CA SER A 53 10.73 -8.79 40.59
C SER A 53 10.81 -7.84 41.80
N THR A 54 10.46 -8.32 42.99
CA THR A 54 10.50 -7.55 44.24
C THR A 54 11.91 -7.24 44.74
N GLN A 55 12.93 -7.94 44.21
CA GLN A 55 14.34 -7.73 44.60
C GLN A 55 15.00 -6.58 43.82
N TRP A 56 14.34 -6.02 42.81
CA TRP A 56 14.87 -4.95 41.96
C TRP A 56 14.51 -3.56 42.47
N ARG A 57 15.51 -2.68 42.56
CA ARG A 57 15.37 -1.27 42.94
C ARG A 57 16.00 -0.33 41.92
N PHE A 58 15.58 0.93 41.96
CA PHE A 58 16.13 2.00 41.14
C PHE A 58 17.38 2.61 41.78
N VAL A 59 18.44 2.81 41.00
CA VAL A 59 19.59 3.64 41.40
C VAL A 59 19.72 4.82 40.41
N PRO A 60 19.86 6.07 40.87
CA PRO A 60 20.14 7.19 39.97
C PRO A 60 21.44 6.95 39.19
N GLY A 61 21.50 7.32 37.90
CA GLY A 61 22.71 7.14 37.09
C GLY A 61 23.95 7.85 37.64
N THR A 62 23.78 8.92 38.43
CA THR A 62 24.89 9.60 39.15
C THR A 62 25.49 8.77 40.28
N GLU A 63 24.71 7.83 40.83
CA GLU A 63 25.11 6.95 41.93
C GLU A 63 25.32 5.50 41.47
N ASN A 64 25.15 5.22 40.16
CA ASN A 64 25.40 3.92 39.56
C ASN A 64 26.91 3.72 39.33
N PRO A 65 27.59 2.83 40.09
CA PRO A 65 29.01 2.59 39.90
C PRO A 65 29.34 2.01 38.51
N ALA A 66 28.40 1.32 37.85
CA ALA A 66 28.62 0.75 36.53
C ALA A 66 28.81 1.81 35.43
N ASP A 67 28.29 3.02 35.63
CA ASP A 67 28.47 4.12 34.69
C ASP A 67 29.92 4.62 34.61
N LEU A 68 30.72 4.41 35.66
CA LEU A 68 32.14 4.82 35.66
C LEU A 68 32.96 4.07 34.62
N LEU A 69 32.65 2.80 34.39
CA LEU A 69 33.34 1.99 33.37
C LEU A 69 32.78 2.23 31.97
N THR A 70 31.48 2.51 31.82
CA THR A 70 30.86 2.74 30.50
C THR A 70 31.18 4.13 29.94
N ARG A 71 31.36 5.15 30.80
CA ARG A 71 31.66 6.53 30.40
C ARG A 71 33.15 6.85 30.27
N GLY A 72 34.02 5.95 30.73
CA GLY A 72 35.47 6.08 30.66
C GLY A 72 36.05 6.88 31.83
N ILE A 73 36.91 6.25 32.62
CA ILE A 73 37.59 6.85 33.78
C ILE A 73 39.10 6.57 33.71
N LYS A 74 39.92 7.51 34.20
CA LYS A 74 41.37 7.34 34.28
C LYS A 74 41.72 6.29 35.36
N PRO A 75 42.69 5.39 35.14
CA PRO A 75 43.00 4.29 36.07
C PRO A 75 43.23 4.70 37.53
N HIS A 76 43.97 5.78 37.78
CA HIS A 76 44.25 6.26 39.15
C HIS A 76 43.01 6.79 39.89
N MET A 77 41.95 7.17 39.18
CA MET A 77 40.68 7.59 39.80
C MET A 77 39.74 6.40 40.03
N LEU A 78 39.95 5.27 39.34
CA LEU A 78 39.13 4.08 39.50
C LEU A 78 39.33 3.43 40.87
N GLU A 79 40.58 3.36 41.35
CA GLU A 79 40.92 2.76 42.66
C GLU A 79 40.21 3.46 43.83
N ARG A 80 39.95 4.77 43.73
CA ARG A 80 39.27 5.57 44.76
C ARG A 80 37.77 5.76 44.50
N SER A 81 37.21 5.07 43.50
CA SER A 81 35.83 5.28 43.08
C SER A 81 34.84 4.31 43.74
N SER A 82 33.56 4.61 43.59
CA SER A 82 32.45 3.75 44.04
C SER A 82 32.39 2.40 43.31
N TRP A 83 33.20 2.17 42.27
CA TRP A 83 33.29 0.86 41.61
C TRP A 83 33.83 -0.24 42.53
N PHE A 84 34.86 0.06 43.33
CA PHE A 84 35.46 -0.90 44.26
C PHE A 84 34.91 -0.80 45.67
N HIS A 85 34.55 0.40 46.12
CA HIS A 85 34.04 0.63 47.47
C HIS A 85 32.51 0.54 47.58
N GLY A 86 31.81 0.52 46.45
CA GLY A 86 30.36 0.62 46.40
C GLY A 86 29.87 2.07 46.61
N PRO A 87 28.60 2.35 46.29
CA PRO A 87 27.99 3.65 46.54
C PRO A 87 27.65 3.85 48.02
N THR A 88 27.84 5.08 48.51
CA THR A 88 27.74 5.44 49.94
C THR A 88 26.35 5.25 50.54
N PHE A 89 25.29 5.23 49.73
CA PHE A 89 23.93 4.98 50.23
C PHE A 89 23.74 3.54 50.74
N LEU A 90 24.54 2.57 50.28
CA LEU A 90 24.46 1.18 50.75
C LEU A 90 24.99 1.00 52.18
N GLU A 91 25.84 1.91 52.66
CA GLU A 91 26.32 1.92 54.04
C GLU A 91 25.27 2.46 55.02
N LYS A 92 24.23 3.13 54.50
CA LYS A 92 23.16 3.73 55.30
C LYS A 92 21.96 2.78 55.38
N ALA A 93 21.06 3.08 56.34
CA ALA A 93 19.86 2.30 56.56
C ALA A 93 18.96 2.23 55.30
N PRO A 94 18.23 1.12 55.05
CA PRO A 94 17.39 0.94 53.85
C PRO A 94 16.31 2.01 53.62
N SER A 95 15.91 2.73 54.67
CA SER A 95 14.99 3.88 54.62
C SER A 95 15.58 5.11 53.93
N THR A 96 16.92 5.19 53.83
CA THR A 96 17.65 6.29 53.22
C THR A 96 18.16 5.98 51.82
N TRP A 97 17.84 4.78 51.31
CA TRP A 97 18.18 4.38 49.95
C TRP A 97 17.38 5.18 48.92
N PRO A 98 17.88 5.30 47.67
CA PRO A 98 17.19 6.03 46.62
C PRO A 98 15.74 5.58 46.46
N ALA A 99 14.82 6.55 46.51
CA ALA A 99 13.40 6.29 46.29
C ALA A 99 13.15 5.95 44.81
N GLU A 100 12.15 5.13 44.57
CA GLU A 100 11.68 4.87 43.21
C GLU A 100 11.02 6.14 42.66
N PRO A 101 11.32 6.53 41.41
CA PRO A 101 10.67 7.68 40.79
C PRO A 101 9.16 7.42 40.74
N THR A 102 8.38 8.30 41.37
CA THR A 102 6.92 8.27 41.43
C THR A 102 6.32 8.14 40.03
N GLU A 103 5.31 7.26 39.88
CA GLU A 103 4.66 6.87 38.62
C GLU A 103 4.62 8.01 37.59
N ALA A 104 5.48 7.92 36.57
CA ALA A 104 5.33 8.71 35.37
C ALA A 104 3.97 8.39 34.74
N GLU A 105 3.26 9.44 34.29
CA GLU A 105 1.94 9.37 33.66
C GLU A 105 1.79 8.15 32.77
N TYR A 106 0.65 7.46 32.93
CA TYR A 106 0.29 6.26 32.19
C TYR A 106 0.25 6.54 30.68
N VAL A 107 1.37 6.36 29.98
CA VAL A 107 1.40 6.43 28.51
C VAL A 107 0.69 5.17 27.99
N PRO A 108 -0.44 5.29 27.27
CA PRO A 108 -1.14 4.16 26.70
C PRO A 108 -0.21 3.39 25.74
N ILE A 109 -0.25 2.06 25.83
CA ILE A 109 0.63 1.13 25.10
C ILE A 109 0.48 1.24 23.57
N GLU A 110 -0.55 1.94 23.09
CA GLU A 110 -0.84 2.15 21.67
C GLU A 110 0.20 3.04 20.96
N ASP A 111 0.99 3.83 21.70
CA ASP A 111 2.07 4.67 21.14
C ASP A 111 3.46 3.98 21.10
N LEU A 112 3.57 2.72 21.52
CA LEU A 112 4.85 1.97 21.54
C LEU A 112 5.00 0.92 20.44
N GLU A 113 3.95 0.65 19.66
CA GLU A 113 4.09 -0.14 18.44
C GLU A 113 4.58 0.75 17.29
N ILE A 114 5.84 0.53 16.91
CA ILE A 114 6.65 1.22 15.89
C ILE A 114 7.47 2.40 16.43
N VAL A 115 8.23 2.17 17.51
CA VAL A 115 9.60 2.70 17.52
C VAL A 115 10.42 1.75 16.63
N HIS A 116 10.61 2.12 15.36
CA HIS A 116 11.81 1.71 14.64
C HIS A 116 12.97 1.88 15.61
N LEU A 117 13.60 0.78 16.03
CA LEU A 117 14.81 0.79 16.83
C LEU A 117 15.92 1.41 15.96
N SER A 118 15.85 2.72 15.80
CA SER A 118 16.95 3.58 15.49
C SER A 118 17.74 3.59 16.79
N ARG A 119 18.46 2.50 17.06
CA ARG A 119 19.62 2.59 17.95
C ARG A 119 20.54 3.60 17.26
N TYR A 120 20.40 4.87 17.64
CA TYR A 120 21.50 5.80 17.58
C TYR A 120 22.48 5.32 18.65
N THR A 121 23.19 4.22 18.35
CA THR A 121 24.56 4.16 18.83
C THR A 121 25.25 5.31 18.12
N CYS A 122 25.41 6.44 18.80
CA CYS A 122 26.56 7.29 18.54
C CYS A 122 27.78 6.43 18.89
N VAL A 123 28.14 5.54 17.96
CA VAL A 123 29.55 5.25 17.77
C VAL A 123 30.09 6.61 17.39
N HIS A 124 30.85 7.24 18.27
CA HIS A 124 31.85 8.18 17.80
C HIS A 124 32.76 7.36 16.87
N GLU A 125 32.36 7.20 15.60
CA GLU A 125 33.33 6.96 14.55
C GLU A 125 34.19 8.22 14.62
N GLU A 126 35.43 8.05 15.06
CA GLU A 126 36.44 9.10 14.87
C GLU A 126 36.30 9.58 13.43
N PRO A 127 36.20 10.91 13.19
CA PRO A 127 36.04 11.42 11.85
C PRO A 127 37.16 10.81 11.01
N PRO A 128 36.85 10.21 9.84
CA PRO A 128 37.86 9.55 9.04
C PRO A 128 39.01 10.54 8.78
N ASP A 129 40.26 10.08 8.93
CA ASP A 129 41.46 10.88 8.68
C ASP A 129 41.49 11.48 7.26
N ASP A 130 40.68 10.92 6.35
CA ASP A 130 40.49 11.44 5.00
C ASP A 130 39.59 12.71 4.99
N ILE A 131 40.25 13.85 4.71
CA ILE A 131 39.64 15.17 4.51
C ILE A 131 38.47 15.13 3.52
N ILE A 132 38.53 14.29 2.47
CA ILE A 132 37.48 14.20 1.46
C ILE A 132 36.21 13.56 2.04
N LEU A 133 36.34 12.54 2.90
CA LEU A 133 35.18 11.94 3.58
C LEU A 133 34.52 12.90 4.56
N GLN A 134 35.33 13.71 5.26
CA GLN A 134 34.82 14.77 6.12
C GLN A 134 34.04 15.83 5.33
N LEU A 135 34.55 16.23 4.15
CA LEU A 135 33.85 17.15 3.25
C LEU A 135 32.54 16.56 2.71
N ILE A 136 32.53 15.27 2.36
CA ILE A 136 31.33 14.54 1.91
C ILE A 136 30.26 14.53 3.01
N HIS A 137 30.64 14.37 4.28
CA HIS A 137 29.70 14.37 5.39
C HIS A 137 29.13 15.76 5.69
N ARG A 138 29.95 16.81 5.55
CA ARG A 138 29.54 18.21 5.83
C ARG A 138 28.71 18.83 4.71
N ILE A 139 28.96 18.46 3.45
CA ILE A 139 28.34 19.10 2.29
C ILE A 139 27.16 18.26 1.78
N SER A 140 25.96 18.85 1.74
CA SER A 140 24.74 18.15 1.34
C SER A 140 24.41 18.23 -0.17
N ARG A 141 25.12 19.06 -0.93
CA ARG A 141 24.88 19.31 -2.37
C ARG A 141 26.06 18.84 -3.23
N LEU A 142 25.80 17.92 -4.18
CA LEU A 142 26.84 17.31 -5.01
C LEU A 142 27.65 18.32 -5.83
N HIS A 143 26.99 19.28 -6.49
CA HIS A 143 27.69 20.29 -7.29
C HIS A 143 28.62 21.15 -6.42
N HIS A 144 28.24 21.44 -5.18
CA HIS A 144 29.05 22.25 -4.27
C HIS A 144 30.26 21.46 -3.81
N LEU A 145 30.07 20.19 -3.43
CA LEU A 145 31.14 19.28 -3.05
C LEU A 145 32.20 19.17 -4.15
N VAL A 146 31.78 18.88 -5.39
CA VAL A 146 32.71 18.72 -6.52
C VAL A 146 33.49 20.00 -6.81
N ARG A 147 32.84 21.18 -6.69
CA ARG A 147 33.53 22.48 -6.87
C ARG A 147 34.55 22.78 -5.76
N VAL A 148 34.21 22.49 -4.50
CA VAL A 148 35.13 22.66 -3.37
C VAL A 148 36.34 21.74 -3.53
N VAL A 149 36.12 20.47 -3.86
CA VAL A 149 37.22 19.52 -4.11
C VAL A 149 38.07 19.94 -5.31
N ALA A 150 37.46 20.47 -6.39
CA ALA A 150 38.19 21.01 -7.54
C ALA A 150 39.08 22.20 -7.14
N GLN A 151 38.58 23.13 -6.32
CA GLN A 151 39.35 24.26 -5.81
C GLN A 151 40.51 23.82 -4.91
N ILE A 152 40.27 22.85 -4.02
CA ILE A 152 41.33 22.27 -3.17
C ILE A 152 42.41 21.64 -4.04
N ARG A 153 42.03 20.83 -5.04
CA ARG A 153 42.97 20.22 -5.99
C ARG A 153 43.78 21.26 -6.76
N ARG A 154 43.13 22.33 -7.22
CA ARG A 154 43.78 23.46 -7.90
C ARG A 154 44.78 24.15 -6.98
N ALA A 155 44.40 24.46 -5.74
CA ALA A 155 45.29 25.05 -4.75
C ALA A 155 46.51 24.16 -4.49
N VAL A 156 46.31 22.86 -4.27
CA VAL A 156 47.41 21.88 -4.11
C VAL A 156 48.32 21.85 -5.33
N SER A 157 47.77 21.91 -6.54
CA SER A 157 48.57 21.96 -7.77
C SER A 157 49.40 23.24 -7.89
N ILE A 158 48.87 24.38 -7.44
CA ILE A 158 49.60 25.66 -7.42
C ILE A 158 50.73 25.60 -6.40
N PHE A 159 50.45 25.13 -5.17
CA PHE A 159 51.47 25.01 -4.13
C PHE A 159 52.57 23.97 -4.45
N ARG A 160 52.28 22.97 -5.29
CA ARG A 160 53.27 21.98 -5.76
C ARG A 160 54.02 22.40 -7.03
N SER A 161 53.55 23.42 -7.74
CA SER A 161 54.16 23.89 -8.98
C SER A 161 55.07 25.09 -8.72
N SER A 162 56.36 24.99 -9.06
CA SER A 162 57.28 26.15 -9.00
C SER A 162 56.99 27.22 -10.07
N LYS A 163 56.10 26.94 -11.03
CA LYS A 163 55.64 27.90 -12.04
C LYS A 163 54.23 28.35 -11.69
N ALA A 164 54.02 29.65 -11.48
CA ALA A 164 52.70 30.23 -11.26
C ALA A 164 51.83 30.06 -12.52
N PRO A 165 50.81 29.18 -12.52
CA PRO A 165 49.87 29.14 -13.62
C PRO A 165 49.03 30.43 -13.56
N GLY A 166 48.77 31.05 -14.70
CA GLY A 166 47.86 32.21 -14.77
C GLY A 166 46.53 31.88 -14.09
N LEU A 167 46.01 32.82 -13.29
CA LEU A 167 44.82 32.64 -12.46
C LEU A 167 43.56 32.51 -13.34
N VAL A 168 43.29 31.30 -13.86
CA VAL A 168 42.06 31.06 -14.63
C VAL A 168 40.86 31.12 -13.68
N SER A 169 40.01 32.14 -13.85
CA SER A 169 38.89 32.44 -12.94
C SER A 169 37.78 31.37 -12.95
N VAL A 170 37.70 30.55 -14.00
CA VAL A 170 36.64 29.55 -14.20
C VAL A 170 37.15 28.13 -13.92
N ILE A 171 36.36 27.31 -13.23
CA ILE A 171 36.64 25.87 -13.04
C ILE A 171 36.31 25.13 -14.33
N SER A 172 37.30 24.44 -14.89
CA SER A 172 37.14 23.66 -16.11
C SER A 172 36.37 22.35 -15.87
N ASN A 173 35.74 21.80 -16.92
CA ASN A 173 35.07 20.50 -16.84
C ASN A 173 36.03 19.37 -16.44
N LYS A 174 37.30 19.43 -16.88
CA LYS A 174 38.33 18.46 -16.50
C LYS A 174 38.57 18.47 -14.98
N GLU A 175 38.67 19.65 -14.37
CA GLU A 175 38.85 19.76 -12.91
C GLU A 175 37.64 19.23 -12.13
N LEU A 176 36.42 19.39 -12.66
CA LEU A 176 35.22 18.82 -12.05
C LEU A 176 35.20 17.28 -12.14
N ILE A 177 35.62 16.71 -13.27
CA ILE A 177 35.76 15.26 -13.44
C ILE A 177 36.82 14.72 -12.48
N ASP A 178 37.99 15.36 -12.40
CA ASP A 178 39.07 14.96 -11.48
C ASP A 178 38.64 15.04 -10.01
N ALA A 179 37.86 16.06 -9.65
CA ALA A 179 37.31 16.23 -8.32
C ALA A 179 36.27 15.15 -7.99
N TRP A 180 35.39 14.81 -8.95
CA TRP A 180 34.45 13.70 -8.81
C TRP A 180 35.18 12.36 -8.62
N ASN A 181 36.19 12.09 -9.45
CA ASN A 181 37.02 10.88 -9.35
C ASN A 181 37.77 10.82 -8.01
N THR A 182 38.19 11.96 -7.46
CA THR A 182 38.80 12.02 -6.11
C THR A 182 37.79 11.64 -5.02
N CYS A 183 36.55 12.12 -5.11
CA CYS A 183 35.48 11.72 -4.18
C CYS A 183 35.18 10.22 -4.27
N LEU A 184 35.14 9.66 -5.50
CA LEU A 184 34.92 8.23 -5.71
C LEU A 184 36.02 7.39 -5.08
N ARG A 185 37.29 7.71 -5.34
CA ARG A 185 38.43 6.97 -4.76
C ARG A 185 38.42 6.97 -3.25
N SER A 186 38.16 8.11 -2.63
CA SER A 186 38.07 8.24 -1.17
C SER A 186 36.95 7.34 -0.60
N VAL A 187 35.75 7.37 -1.19
CA VAL A 187 34.62 6.54 -0.74
C VAL A 187 34.86 5.05 -1.00
N GLN A 188 35.45 4.69 -2.14
CA GLN A 188 35.76 3.32 -2.50
C GLN A 188 36.87 2.76 -1.61
N GLY A 189 37.95 3.51 -1.38
CA GLY A 189 39.04 3.12 -0.49
C GLY A 189 38.55 2.88 0.94
N HIS A 190 37.60 3.68 1.43
CA HIS A 190 37.04 3.44 2.76
C HIS A 190 36.02 2.29 2.81
N CYS A 191 35.16 2.12 1.80
CA CYS A 191 34.06 1.16 1.86
C CYS A 191 34.39 -0.22 1.27
N PHE A 192 35.40 -0.27 0.41
CA PHE A 192 35.83 -1.45 -0.34
C PHE A 192 37.35 -1.61 -0.24
N SER A 193 37.96 -1.23 0.89
CA SER A 193 39.42 -1.27 1.10
C SER A 193 40.02 -2.63 0.72
N PHE A 194 39.41 -3.70 1.21
CA PHE A 194 39.84 -5.07 0.92
C PHE A 194 39.77 -5.42 -0.58
N GLU A 195 38.67 -5.07 -1.26
CA GLU A 195 38.54 -5.33 -2.69
C GLU A 195 39.48 -4.47 -3.54
N VAL A 196 39.67 -3.20 -3.16
CA VAL A 196 40.60 -2.27 -3.82
C VAL A 196 42.02 -2.79 -3.69
N ASP A 197 42.48 -3.14 -2.49
CA ASP A 197 43.84 -3.65 -2.26
C ASP A 197 44.15 -4.91 -3.08
N ARG A 198 43.20 -5.84 -3.17
CA ARG A 198 43.38 -7.08 -3.96
C ARG A 198 43.43 -6.80 -5.46
N LEU A 199 42.53 -5.97 -5.97
CA LEU A 199 42.48 -5.67 -7.39
C LEU A 199 43.67 -4.80 -7.84
N THR A 200 44.16 -3.90 -7.00
CA THR A 200 45.40 -3.15 -7.25
C THR A 200 46.63 -4.09 -7.32
N ARG A 201 46.61 -5.21 -6.59
CA ARG A 201 47.64 -6.27 -6.67
C ARG A 201 47.39 -7.31 -7.77
N ASN A 202 46.43 -7.07 -8.67
CA ASN A 202 46.01 -8.01 -9.72
C ASN A 202 45.60 -9.40 -9.19
N GLN A 203 45.04 -9.48 -7.98
CA GLN A 203 44.54 -10.72 -7.40
C GLN A 203 43.02 -10.84 -7.59
N PRO A 204 42.50 -12.05 -7.91
CA PRO A 204 41.07 -12.26 -8.07
C PRO A 204 40.30 -12.05 -6.76
N LEU A 205 39.09 -11.51 -6.80
CA LEU A 205 38.25 -11.38 -5.62
C LEU A 205 37.72 -12.75 -5.15
N ALA A 206 37.46 -12.88 -3.86
CA ALA A 206 36.83 -14.09 -3.31
C ALA A 206 35.37 -14.22 -3.81
N GLN A 207 34.92 -15.45 -4.04
CA GLN A 207 33.55 -15.76 -4.53
C GLN A 207 32.44 -15.23 -3.60
N ASN A 208 32.72 -15.03 -2.32
CA ASN A 208 31.79 -14.50 -1.32
C ASN A 208 31.77 -12.95 -1.26
N SER A 209 32.60 -12.24 -2.04
CA SER A 209 32.57 -10.78 -2.07
C SER A 209 31.26 -10.29 -2.68
N ARG A 210 30.68 -9.24 -2.08
CA ARG A 210 29.47 -8.57 -2.57
C ARG A 210 29.65 -7.97 -3.96
N LEU A 211 30.88 -7.75 -4.39
CA LEU A 211 31.23 -7.18 -5.68
C LEU A 211 31.55 -8.25 -6.73
N HIS A 212 31.78 -9.52 -6.36
CA HIS A 212 32.20 -10.57 -7.30
C HIS A 212 31.25 -10.70 -8.50
N ALA A 213 29.94 -10.62 -8.28
CA ALA A 213 28.92 -10.70 -9.33
C ALA A 213 28.97 -9.55 -10.36
N LEU A 214 29.65 -8.44 -10.05
CA LEU A 214 29.80 -7.27 -10.93
C LEU A 214 31.07 -7.33 -11.79
N ASN A 215 31.85 -8.43 -11.69
CA ASN A 215 33.14 -8.60 -12.36
C ASN A 215 34.03 -7.33 -12.29
N PRO A 216 34.33 -6.83 -11.08
CA PRO A 216 34.90 -5.51 -10.91
C PRO A 216 36.37 -5.47 -11.32
N PHE A 217 36.82 -4.33 -11.84
CA PHE A 217 38.23 -4.08 -12.17
C PHE A 217 38.63 -2.66 -11.75
N MET A 218 39.93 -2.43 -11.58
CA MET A 218 40.50 -1.12 -11.33
C MET A 218 40.87 -0.46 -12.65
N ASP A 219 40.42 0.77 -12.88
CA ASP A 219 40.83 1.54 -14.05
C ASP A 219 42.20 2.23 -13.86
N ASN A 220 42.68 2.88 -14.91
CA ASN A 220 43.96 3.61 -14.92
C ASN A 220 43.97 4.81 -13.96
N ASP A 221 42.80 5.32 -13.58
CA ASP A 221 42.64 6.43 -12.64
C ASP A 221 42.52 5.94 -11.18
N GLY A 222 42.60 4.63 -10.94
CA GLY A 222 42.50 4.02 -9.62
C GLY A 222 41.06 3.96 -9.08
N ILE A 223 40.06 3.89 -9.96
CA ILE A 223 38.63 3.80 -9.63
C ILE A 223 38.14 2.38 -9.86
N LEU A 224 37.40 1.86 -8.88
CA LEU A 224 36.76 0.56 -8.96
C LEU A 224 35.50 0.64 -9.85
N ARG A 225 35.48 -0.09 -10.97
CA ARG A 225 34.41 -0.04 -11.97
C ARG A 225 33.79 -1.42 -12.22
N VAL A 226 32.56 -1.40 -12.75
CA VAL A 226 31.85 -2.61 -13.18
C VAL A 226 32.45 -3.15 -14.48
N GLY A 227 32.84 -4.42 -14.50
CA GLY A 227 33.21 -5.14 -15.72
C GLY A 227 32.00 -5.84 -16.35
N GLY A 228 32.10 -6.21 -17.62
CA GLY A 228 31.01 -6.95 -18.26
C GLY A 228 31.03 -7.04 -19.78
N ARG A 229 29.90 -7.53 -20.30
CA ARG A 229 29.71 -7.94 -21.71
C ARG A 229 29.57 -6.77 -22.70
N LEU A 230 29.57 -5.52 -22.23
CA LEU A 230 29.40 -4.33 -23.07
C LEU A 230 30.71 -3.79 -23.65
N HIS A 231 31.83 -4.51 -23.52
CA HIS A 231 33.15 -4.10 -24.00
C HIS A 231 33.15 -3.75 -25.50
N LEU A 232 32.40 -4.49 -26.33
CA LEU A 232 32.28 -4.27 -27.79
C LEU A 232 31.22 -3.23 -28.20
N SER A 233 30.48 -2.62 -27.28
CA SER A 233 29.47 -1.62 -27.66
C SER A 233 30.11 -0.30 -28.14
N HIS A 234 29.39 0.54 -28.89
CA HIS A 234 29.85 1.89 -29.26
C HIS A 234 29.65 2.93 -28.14
N LEU A 235 29.27 2.50 -26.94
CA LEU A 235 29.01 3.40 -25.81
C LEU A 235 30.31 4.05 -25.29
N PRO A 236 30.25 5.27 -24.73
CA PRO A 236 31.36 5.88 -24.03
C PRO A 236 31.89 4.98 -22.90
N PHE A 237 33.19 5.08 -22.60
CA PHE A 237 33.85 4.26 -21.58
C PHE A 237 33.14 4.30 -20.22
N GLU A 238 32.70 5.48 -19.78
CA GLU A 238 31.98 5.65 -18.50
C GLU A 238 30.61 4.96 -18.47
N ALA A 239 29.92 4.88 -19.62
CA ALA A 239 28.65 4.18 -19.73
C ALA A 239 28.83 2.65 -19.79
N LYS A 240 29.94 2.18 -20.38
CA LYS A 240 30.32 0.76 -20.39
C LYS A 240 30.73 0.28 -19.00
N HIS A 241 31.51 1.10 -18.30
CA HIS A 241 32.17 0.77 -17.04
C HIS A 241 31.85 1.82 -15.97
N PRO A 242 30.60 1.88 -15.48
CA PRO A 242 30.24 2.83 -14.45
C PRO A 242 31.01 2.54 -13.15
N PRO A 243 31.37 3.58 -12.38
CA PRO A 243 32.06 3.43 -11.10
C PRO A 243 31.15 2.78 -10.06
N ILE A 244 31.70 1.86 -9.26
CA ILE A 244 30.95 1.13 -8.22
C ILE A 244 30.84 1.99 -6.97
N MET A 245 29.64 2.12 -6.41
CA MET A 245 29.39 2.93 -5.22
C MET A 245 28.62 2.17 -4.13
N PRO A 246 28.93 2.43 -2.84
CA PRO A 246 28.21 1.83 -1.73
C PRO A 246 26.79 2.37 -1.59
N SER A 247 25.84 1.55 -1.13
CA SER A 247 24.44 1.95 -0.98
C SER A 247 24.20 3.00 0.12
N LYS A 248 24.86 2.82 1.28
CA LYS A 248 24.58 3.53 2.53
C LYS A 248 25.65 4.60 2.84
N ARG A 249 25.90 5.53 1.92
CA ARG A 249 26.82 6.66 2.15
C ARG A 249 26.25 7.98 1.64
N ASP A 250 26.79 9.09 2.14
CA ASP A 250 26.30 10.43 1.83
C ASP A 250 26.49 10.79 0.36
N LEU A 251 27.65 10.47 -0.23
CA LEU A 251 27.93 10.69 -1.65
C LEU A 251 26.87 10.04 -2.57
N SER A 252 26.53 8.77 -2.32
CA SER A 252 25.47 8.05 -3.03
C SER A 252 24.09 8.69 -2.87
N THR A 253 23.83 9.23 -1.68
CA THR A 253 22.57 9.92 -1.37
C THR A 253 22.46 11.24 -2.10
N MET A 254 23.56 12.00 -2.17
CA MET A 254 23.67 13.27 -2.89
C MET A 254 23.49 13.05 -4.40
N LEU A 255 24.08 11.99 -4.95
CA LEU A 255 23.92 11.60 -6.35
C LEU A 255 22.45 11.28 -6.67
N ILE A 256 21.79 10.46 -5.84
CA ILE A 256 20.36 10.13 -6.02
C ILE A 256 19.49 11.38 -5.91
N LYS A 257 19.73 12.26 -4.91
CA LYS A 257 18.98 13.51 -4.75
C LYS A 257 19.13 14.41 -5.98
N ARG A 258 20.34 14.50 -6.54
CA ARG A 258 20.60 15.28 -7.76
C ARG A 258 19.88 14.68 -8.96
N ALA A 259 20.03 13.38 -9.20
CA ALA A 259 19.35 12.67 -10.30
C ALA A 259 17.83 12.82 -10.24
N HIS A 260 17.25 12.71 -9.04
CA HIS A 260 15.83 12.89 -8.80
C HIS A 260 15.36 14.34 -9.09
N ALA A 261 16.15 15.34 -8.71
CA ALA A 261 15.85 16.74 -9.00
C ALA A 261 16.01 17.06 -10.51
N ASP A 262 17.06 16.53 -11.15
CA ASP A 262 17.33 16.74 -12.58
C ASP A 262 16.21 16.15 -13.47
N ARG A 263 15.59 15.05 -13.03
CA ARG A 263 14.43 14.44 -13.68
C ARG A 263 13.09 15.01 -13.22
N GLY A 264 13.09 16.20 -12.59
CA GLY A 264 11.84 16.89 -12.22
C GLY A 264 10.99 16.14 -11.19
N HIS A 265 11.61 15.48 -10.21
CA HIS A 265 10.91 14.69 -9.19
C HIS A 265 10.12 13.47 -9.73
N SER A 266 10.56 12.92 -10.86
CA SER A 266 10.01 11.70 -11.47
C SER A 266 10.13 10.45 -10.57
N GLY A 267 9.49 9.36 -11.00
CA GLY A 267 9.35 8.13 -10.23
C GLY A 267 10.67 7.39 -9.95
N VAL A 268 10.55 6.25 -9.27
CA VAL A 268 11.69 5.41 -8.87
C VAL A 268 12.48 4.92 -10.09
N GLU A 269 11.82 4.49 -11.16
CA GLU A 269 12.52 3.95 -12.34
C GLU A 269 13.33 5.01 -13.09
N ASP A 270 12.75 6.19 -13.30
CA ASP A 270 13.43 7.29 -14.02
C ASP A 270 14.65 7.79 -13.23
N THR A 271 14.50 7.91 -11.91
CA THR A 271 15.61 8.26 -11.02
C THR A 271 16.71 7.18 -11.06
N MET A 272 16.34 5.90 -11.10
CA MET A 272 17.31 4.81 -11.20
C MET A 272 18.07 4.81 -12.53
N ALA A 273 17.38 5.10 -13.63
CA ALA A 273 18.00 5.18 -14.95
C ALA A 273 19.06 6.29 -15.00
N GLU A 274 18.74 7.48 -14.45
CA GLU A 274 19.68 8.60 -14.37
C GLU A 274 20.86 8.33 -13.44
N VAL A 275 20.65 7.62 -12.33
CA VAL A 275 21.78 7.25 -11.46
C VAL A 275 22.70 6.25 -12.16
N ARG A 276 22.13 5.27 -12.88
CA ARG A 276 22.91 4.24 -13.59
C ARG A 276 23.76 4.79 -14.73
N SER A 277 23.38 5.92 -15.34
CA SER A 277 24.22 6.56 -16.36
C SER A 277 25.49 7.19 -15.77
N ARG A 278 25.54 7.41 -14.45
CA ARG A 278 26.66 8.07 -13.75
C ARG A 278 27.44 7.14 -12.82
N ALA A 279 26.77 6.20 -12.15
CA ALA A 279 27.40 5.26 -11.22
C ALA A 279 26.56 4.00 -10.96
N TRP A 280 27.24 2.91 -10.62
CA TRP A 280 26.61 1.66 -10.20
C TRP A 280 26.53 1.55 -8.67
N ILE A 281 25.40 1.99 -8.09
CA ILE A 281 25.17 1.89 -6.65
C ILE A 281 24.63 0.51 -6.27
N ILE A 282 25.28 -0.17 -5.32
CA ILE A 282 24.80 -1.46 -4.79
C ILE A 282 23.41 -1.27 -4.14
N ASN A 283 22.46 -2.18 -4.37
CA ASN A 283 21.09 -2.09 -3.84
C ASN A 283 20.37 -0.76 -4.17
N LEU A 284 20.63 -0.20 -5.36
CA LEU A 284 20.15 1.11 -5.81
C LEU A 284 18.64 1.32 -5.55
N ARG A 285 17.79 0.36 -5.93
CA ARG A 285 16.32 0.48 -5.84
C ARG A 285 15.85 0.80 -4.41
N THR A 286 16.40 0.10 -3.43
CA THR A 286 16.05 0.29 -2.02
C THR A 286 16.48 1.68 -1.56
N ARG A 287 17.68 2.12 -1.95
CA ARG A 287 18.18 3.45 -1.59
C ARG A 287 17.37 4.57 -2.24
N VAL A 288 17.03 4.44 -3.53
CA VAL A 288 16.20 5.40 -4.27
C VAL A 288 14.82 5.54 -3.62
N ARG A 289 14.14 4.43 -3.31
CA ARG A 289 12.84 4.47 -2.59
C ARG A 289 12.95 5.24 -1.27
N HIS A 290 13.97 4.97 -0.47
CA HIS A 290 14.19 5.68 0.80
C HIS A 290 14.44 7.18 0.61
N VAL A 291 15.20 7.59 -0.42
CA VAL A 291 15.45 9.01 -0.72
C VAL A 291 14.18 9.72 -1.21
N LEU A 292 13.44 9.09 -2.13
CA LEU A 292 12.19 9.64 -2.69
C LEU A 292 11.10 9.76 -1.63
N LEU A 293 10.96 8.77 -0.73
CA LEU A 293 10.04 8.84 0.42
C LEU A 293 10.35 10.04 1.31
N LYS A 294 11.63 10.38 1.46
CA LYS A 294 12.06 11.53 2.26
C LYS A 294 11.98 12.86 1.51
N CYS A 295 11.75 12.87 0.20
CA CYS A 295 11.65 14.08 -0.61
C CYS A 295 10.43 14.91 -0.23
N VAL A 296 10.65 16.18 0.16
CA VAL A 296 9.58 17.10 0.56
C VAL A 296 8.70 17.48 -0.63
N VAL A 297 9.29 17.71 -1.82
CA VAL A 297 8.55 18.08 -3.03
C VAL A 297 7.60 16.96 -3.45
N CYS A 298 8.10 15.72 -3.50
CA CYS A 298 7.24 14.55 -3.80
C CYS A 298 6.19 14.33 -2.71
N ARG A 299 6.52 14.50 -1.43
CA ARG A 299 5.53 14.36 -0.35
C ARG A 299 4.42 15.42 -0.43
N LYS A 300 4.73 16.65 -0.85
CA LYS A 300 3.72 17.69 -1.10
C LYS A 300 2.86 17.40 -2.33
N GLN A 301 3.44 16.83 -3.39
CA GLN A 301 2.72 16.53 -4.64
C GLN A 301 1.90 15.23 -4.59
N ILE A 302 2.35 14.23 -3.83
CA ILE A 302 1.78 12.87 -3.79
C ILE A 302 1.04 12.60 -2.47
N GLY A 303 1.21 13.47 -1.46
CA GLY A 303 0.78 13.30 -0.07
C GLY A 303 -0.65 12.78 0.06
N THR A 304 -0.78 11.46 0.08
CA THR A 304 -1.99 10.77 0.44
C THR A 304 -1.91 10.56 1.94
N PRO A 305 -2.95 10.94 2.71
CA PRO A 305 -2.97 10.68 4.14
C PRO A 305 -2.77 9.17 4.38
N PRO A 306 -2.13 8.78 5.52
CA PRO A 306 -1.98 7.38 5.87
C PRO A 306 -3.36 6.72 5.82
N LYS A 307 -3.46 5.61 5.06
CA LYS A 307 -4.68 4.81 5.05
C LYS A 307 -4.88 4.31 6.47
N SER A 308 -5.94 4.78 7.12
CA SER A 308 -6.39 4.23 8.39
C SER A 308 -6.39 2.70 8.31
N PRO A 309 -6.01 1.97 9.38
CA PRO A 309 -6.30 0.55 9.46
C PRO A 309 -7.78 0.32 9.12
N PHE A 310 -8.07 -0.81 8.47
CA PHE A 310 -9.42 -1.18 8.07
C PHE A 310 -10.37 -1.00 9.26
N ALA A 311 -11.35 -0.10 9.13
CA ALA A 311 -12.42 -0.03 10.11
C ALA A 311 -13.16 -1.37 10.11
N TRP A 312 -13.52 -1.87 11.30
CA TRP A 312 -14.40 -3.02 11.43
C TRP A 312 -15.64 -2.80 10.57
N LEU A 313 -16.04 -3.83 9.83
CA LEU A 313 -17.30 -3.81 9.09
C LEU A 313 -18.43 -3.49 10.08
N PRO A 314 -19.30 -2.49 9.82
CA PRO A 314 -20.42 -2.21 10.69
C PRO A 314 -21.19 -3.50 10.99
N LYS A 315 -21.73 -3.69 12.21
CA LYS A 315 -22.50 -4.89 12.59
C LYS A 315 -23.58 -5.26 11.54
N VAL A 316 -24.15 -4.22 10.93
CA VAL A 316 -25.09 -4.20 9.80
C VAL A 316 -24.63 -4.99 8.56
N ARG A 317 -23.31 -5.13 8.35
CA ARG A 317 -22.69 -5.89 7.24
C ARG A 317 -22.39 -7.35 7.57
N VAL A 318 -22.44 -7.74 8.84
CA VAL A 318 -22.02 -9.08 9.31
C VAL A 318 -23.21 -9.89 9.83
N GLN A 319 -24.21 -9.25 10.42
CA GLN A 319 -25.41 -9.93 10.89
C GLN A 319 -26.29 -10.39 9.72
N LYS A 320 -26.72 -11.66 9.76
CA LYS A 320 -27.70 -12.26 8.82
C LYS A 320 -28.96 -11.37 8.82
N PRO A 321 -29.27 -10.64 7.75
CA PRO A 321 -30.52 -9.92 7.69
C PRO A 321 -31.64 -10.92 7.38
N LEU A 322 -32.81 -10.69 7.98
CA LEU A 322 -34.00 -11.52 7.78
C LEU A 322 -34.54 -11.45 6.34
N GLN A 323 -34.22 -10.39 5.58
CA GLN A 323 -34.66 -10.17 4.20
C GLN A 323 -33.69 -9.29 3.40
N ALA A 324 -33.73 -9.37 2.06
CA ALA A 324 -33.03 -8.44 1.19
C ALA A 324 -33.48 -7.00 1.47
N PHE A 325 -32.56 -6.03 1.36
CA PHE A 325 -32.79 -4.61 1.66
C PHE A 325 -33.13 -4.26 3.12
N ALA A 326 -33.06 -5.19 4.08
CA ALA A 326 -33.18 -4.86 5.50
C ALA A 326 -32.19 -3.75 5.92
N ASN A 327 -30.98 -3.81 5.37
CA ASN A 327 -29.96 -2.78 5.51
C ASN A 327 -29.64 -2.21 4.12
N THR A 328 -30.00 -0.96 3.88
CA THR A 328 -29.95 -0.34 2.55
C THR A 328 -29.05 0.90 2.53
N GLY A 329 -28.11 0.94 1.58
CA GLY A 329 -27.37 2.14 1.23
C GLY A 329 -28.13 2.98 0.19
N LEU A 330 -28.06 4.30 0.31
CA LEU A 330 -28.73 5.24 -0.60
C LEU A 330 -27.74 6.17 -1.31
N ASP A 331 -27.94 6.36 -2.61
CA ASP A 331 -27.12 7.24 -3.44
C ASP A 331 -27.95 7.85 -4.59
N TYR A 332 -27.55 9.01 -5.11
CA TYR A 332 -28.17 9.71 -6.22
C TYR A 332 -27.20 9.87 -7.38
N PHE A 333 -27.71 9.88 -8.61
CA PHE A 333 -26.92 10.28 -9.78
C PHE A 333 -27.74 10.86 -10.92
N GLY A 334 -27.10 11.69 -11.72
CA GLY A 334 -27.71 12.53 -12.76
C GLY A 334 -27.08 13.93 -12.77
N PRO A 335 -27.71 14.91 -13.43
CA PRO A 335 -28.99 14.85 -14.15
C PRO A 335 -28.85 14.22 -15.54
N PHE A 336 -29.90 13.54 -15.97
CA PHE A 336 -30.10 13.07 -17.34
C PHE A 336 -31.13 13.97 -18.04
N LEU A 337 -30.87 14.33 -19.29
CA LEU A 337 -31.79 15.12 -20.10
C LEU A 337 -32.76 14.17 -20.81
N VAL A 338 -34.05 14.30 -20.49
CA VAL A 338 -35.14 13.47 -21.02
C VAL A 338 -36.12 14.36 -21.76
N SER A 339 -36.56 13.95 -22.94
CA SER A 339 -37.59 14.67 -23.67
C SER A 339 -38.98 14.33 -23.12
N VAL A 340 -39.65 15.35 -22.62
CA VAL A 340 -41.06 15.30 -22.24
C VAL A 340 -41.80 16.28 -23.14
N ARG A 341 -42.63 15.74 -24.03
CA ARG A 341 -43.35 16.50 -25.06
C ARG A 341 -42.39 17.33 -25.93
N ARG A 342 -42.46 18.66 -25.86
CA ARG A 342 -41.62 19.62 -26.62
C ARG A 342 -40.44 20.16 -25.82
N SER A 343 -40.28 19.74 -24.56
CA SER A 343 -39.27 20.27 -23.64
C SER A 343 -38.27 19.19 -23.21
N SER A 344 -37.02 19.59 -23.02
CA SER A 344 -36.00 18.75 -22.38
C SER A 344 -35.98 19.03 -20.89
N VAL A 345 -36.27 18.01 -20.08
CA VAL A 345 -36.34 18.11 -18.62
C VAL A 345 -35.27 17.25 -17.97
N LYS A 346 -34.80 17.69 -16.80
CA LYS A 346 -33.83 16.92 -16.02
C LYS A 346 -34.54 15.81 -15.24
N ARG A 347 -33.93 14.64 -15.21
CA ARG A 347 -34.30 13.49 -14.38
C ARG A 347 -33.10 12.99 -13.62
N TRP A 348 -33.34 12.45 -12.44
CA TRP A 348 -32.33 11.85 -11.57
C TRP A 348 -32.67 10.39 -11.32
N ILE A 349 -31.68 9.60 -10.91
CA ILE A 349 -31.88 8.22 -10.50
C ILE A 349 -31.48 8.12 -9.03
N CYS A 350 -32.41 7.64 -8.22
CA CYS A 350 -32.17 7.23 -6.84
C CYS A 350 -31.79 5.75 -6.83
N LEU A 351 -30.66 5.45 -6.21
CA LEU A 351 -30.10 4.12 -6.12
C LEU A 351 -30.20 3.62 -4.69
N PHE A 352 -30.81 2.45 -4.55
CA PHE A 352 -30.86 1.69 -3.31
C PHE A 352 -29.99 0.44 -3.47
N THR A 353 -29.06 0.23 -2.54
CA THR A 353 -28.18 -0.94 -2.56
C THR A 353 -28.32 -1.74 -1.27
N CYS A 354 -28.64 -3.02 -1.39
CA CYS A 354 -28.72 -3.92 -0.24
C CYS A 354 -27.31 -4.21 0.27
N LEU A 355 -27.02 -3.88 1.53
CA LEU A 355 -25.68 -4.06 2.11
C LEU A 355 -25.32 -5.54 2.35
N ALA A 356 -26.32 -6.42 2.38
CA ALA A 356 -26.14 -7.85 2.61
C ALA A 356 -25.98 -8.64 1.30
N THR A 357 -27.00 -8.60 0.43
CA THR A 357 -27.02 -9.36 -0.84
C THR A 357 -26.36 -8.60 -1.99
N ARG A 358 -25.97 -7.34 -1.77
CA ARG A 358 -25.45 -6.42 -2.79
C ARG A 358 -26.45 -6.14 -3.92
N ALA A 359 -27.71 -6.52 -3.79
CA ALA A 359 -28.76 -6.18 -4.76
C ALA A 359 -28.84 -4.66 -4.97
N VAL A 360 -29.16 -4.24 -6.20
CA VAL A 360 -29.35 -2.84 -6.57
C VAL A 360 -30.81 -2.64 -6.97
N HIS A 361 -31.40 -1.52 -6.59
CA HIS A 361 -32.70 -1.07 -7.06
C HIS A 361 -32.60 0.40 -7.50
N LEU A 362 -33.15 0.70 -8.67
CA LEU A 362 -33.03 2.01 -9.32
C LEU A 362 -34.40 2.63 -9.54
N GLU A 363 -34.58 3.86 -9.06
CA GLU A 363 -35.84 4.60 -9.18
C GLU A 363 -35.63 5.95 -9.85
N VAL A 364 -36.47 6.29 -10.82
CA VAL A 364 -36.41 7.60 -11.47
C VAL A 364 -37.04 8.67 -10.57
N CYS A 365 -36.29 9.73 -10.30
CA CYS A 365 -36.71 10.92 -9.57
C CYS A 365 -36.89 12.10 -10.54
N TYR A 366 -37.99 12.84 -10.36
CA TYR A 366 -38.38 13.95 -11.23
C TYR A 366 -37.69 15.26 -10.83
N SER A 367 -37.44 15.42 -9.54
CA SER A 367 -36.68 16.49 -8.91
C SER A 367 -35.82 15.93 -7.76
N LEU A 368 -35.04 16.81 -7.13
CA LEU A 368 -34.21 16.53 -5.95
C LEU A 368 -34.87 17.02 -4.65
N ASP A 369 -36.19 17.18 -4.68
CA ASP A 369 -36.99 17.57 -3.53
C ASP A 369 -37.39 16.36 -2.67
N ALA A 370 -37.87 16.65 -1.47
CA ALA A 370 -38.39 15.66 -0.54
C ALA A 370 -39.54 14.85 -1.13
N ASP A 371 -40.43 15.48 -1.89
CA ASP A 371 -41.60 14.80 -2.46
C ASP A 371 -41.21 13.77 -3.53
N SER A 372 -40.30 14.10 -4.46
CA SER A 372 -39.82 13.12 -5.44
C SER A 372 -39.06 11.98 -4.77
N PHE A 373 -38.29 12.27 -3.73
CA PHE A 373 -37.62 11.23 -2.96
C PHE A 373 -38.61 10.31 -2.24
N LEU A 374 -39.57 10.86 -1.51
CA LEU A 374 -40.59 10.08 -0.79
C LEU A 374 -41.41 9.23 -1.77
N ALA A 375 -41.73 9.75 -2.95
CA ALA A 375 -42.38 8.97 -4.00
C ALA A 375 -41.49 7.80 -4.48
N ALA A 376 -40.21 8.05 -4.74
CA ALA A 376 -39.26 7.00 -5.12
C ALA A 376 -39.05 5.96 -4.00
N PHE A 377 -38.94 6.40 -2.76
CA PHE A 377 -38.78 5.54 -1.59
C PHE A 377 -40.03 4.69 -1.33
N ARG A 378 -41.23 5.26 -1.53
CA ARG A 378 -42.49 4.50 -1.48
C ARG A 378 -42.55 3.42 -2.56
N ARG A 379 -42.11 3.70 -3.79
CA ARG A 379 -42.05 2.69 -4.86
C ARG A 379 -41.04 1.59 -4.53
N PHE A 380 -39.88 1.95 -4.01
CA PHE A 380 -38.87 0.99 -3.53
C PHE A 380 -39.43 0.09 -2.42
N THR A 381 -39.97 0.67 -1.36
CA THR A 381 -40.51 -0.08 -0.22
C THR A 381 -41.71 -0.95 -0.59
N ALA A 382 -42.56 -0.49 -1.51
CA ALA A 382 -43.66 -1.30 -2.04
C ALA A 382 -43.17 -2.51 -2.86
N ARG A 383 -42.02 -2.42 -3.52
CA ARG A 383 -41.45 -3.51 -4.35
C ARG A 383 -40.53 -4.45 -3.60
N ARG A 384 -39.77 -3.93 -2.63
CA ARG A 384 -38.66 -4.63 -1.97
C ARG A 384 -38.89 -4.86 -0.47
N GLY A 385 -39.95 -4.31 0.10
CA GLY A 385 -40.21 -4.31 1.53
C GLY A 385 -39.58 -3.12 2.26
N THR A 386 -40.03 -2.89 3.49
CA THR A 386 -39.54 -1.79 4.32
C THR A 386 -38.17 -2.11 4.92
N PRO A 387 -37.14 -1.28 4.69
CA PRO A 387 -35.82 -1.46 5.30
C PRO A 387 -35.89 -1.22 6.82
N ALA A 388 -35.11 -1.97 7.59
CA ALA A 388 -34.92 -1.70 9.01
C ALA A 388 -33.95 -0.54 9.25
N MET A 389 -32.94 -0.43 8.39
CA MET A 389 -31.92 0.61 8.43
C MET A 389 -31.56 1.13 7.05
N CYS A 390 -31.46 2.45 6.95
CA CYS A 390 -30.96 3.14 5.78
C CYS A 390 -29.68 3.90 6.12
N ILE A 391 -28.67 3.80 5.24
CA ILE A 391 -27.40 4.51 5.35
C ILE A 391 -27.24 5.41 4.13
N SER A 392 -27.05 6.70 4.35
CA SER A 392 -26.72 7.67 3.30
C SER A 392 -25.43 8.40 3.64
N ASP A 393 -24.68 8.87 2.65
CA ASP A 393 -23.54 9.72 2.94
C ASP A 393 -23.98 11.07 3.52
N ASN A 394 -23.23 11.63 4.48
CA ASN A 394 -23.39 13.05 4.80
C ASN A 394 -23.18 13.85 3.51
N GLY A 395 -24.14 14.73 3.19
CA GLY A 395 -24.28 15.46 1.92
C GLY A 395 -23.07 16.26 1.42
N THR A 396 -21.90 16.18 2.07
CA THR A 396 -20.63 16.76 1.65
C THR A 396 -19.85 15.89 0.64
N ASN A 397 -20.16 14.60 0.47
CA ASN A 397 -19.58 13.76 -0.60
C ASN A 397 -20.52 13.49 -1.79
N PHE A 398 -21.79 13.87 -1.68
CA PHE A 398 -22.73 14.05 -2.81
C PHE A 398 -22.33 15.22 -3.76
N VAL A 399 -21.09 15.70 -3.65
CA VAL A 399 -20.61 17.05 -4.02
C VAL A 399 -19.71 17.08 -5.24
N ALA A 400 -19.38 15.94 -5.85
CA ALA A 400 -18.60 15.94 -7.08
C ALA A 400 -19.50 16.13 -8.33
N GLY A 401 -20.11 17.30 -8.50
CA GLY A 401 -20.48 17.76 -9.84
C GLY A 401 -21.71 18.66 -10.04
N ASN A 402 -22.60 18.88 -9.06
CA ASN A 402 -23.78 19.72 -9.34
C ASN A 402 -24.27 20.53 -8.14
N ARG A 403 -24.27 21.87 -8.28
CA ARG A 403 -24.76 22.83 -7.26
C ARG A 403 -26.23 22.58 -6.88
N THR A 404 -27.05 22.11 -7.83
CA THR A 404 -28.47 21.79 -7.61
C THR A 404 -28.68 20.52 -6.75
N LEU A 405 -27.76 19.55 -6.82
CA LEU A 405 -27.76 18.37 -5.93
C LEU A 405 -27.47 18.77 -4.47
N ARG A 406 -26.58 19.76 -4.28
CA ARG A 406 -26.22 20.31 -2.96
C ARG A 406 -27.41 20.97 -2.25
N GLU A 407 -28.27 21.64 -3.00
CA GLU A 407 -29.46 22.33 -2.47
C GLU A 407 -30.62 21.37 -2.22
N GLY A 408 -30.83 20.36 -3.09
CA GLY A 408 -31.87 19.35 -2.93
C GLY A 408 -31.64 18.41 -1.74
N VAL A 409 -30.41 17.91 -1.54
CA VAL A 409 -30.06 17.05 -0.39
C VAL A 409 -30.14 17.80 0.94
N LYS A 410 -29.85 19.11 0.97
CA LYS A 410 -30.07 19.92 2.17
C LYS A 410 -31.55 20.09 2.50
N LYS A 411 -32.42 20.24 1.49
CA LYS A 411 -33.89 20.29 1.68
C LYS A 411 -34.49 18.95 2.11
N LEU A 412 -33.85 17.83 1.74
CA LEU A 412 -34.25 16.50 2.20
C LEU A 412 -34.02 16.28 3.71
N ASN A 413 -33.10 17.04 4.30
CA ASN A 413 -32.88 17.07 5.76
C ASN A 413 -33.89 17.97 6.51
N ASP A 414 -34.88 18.55 5.81
CA ASP A 414 -35.98 19.26 6.46
C ASP A 414 -37.03 18.24 6.94
N SER A 415 -37.19 18.11 8.26
CA SER A 415 -38.22 17.46 9.12
C SER A 415 -39.16 16.36 8.57
N ASN A 416 -39.73 16.49 7.37
CA ASN A 416 -40.78 15.60 6.84
C ASN A 416 -40.27 14.20 6.49
N VAL A 417 -39.01 14.06 6.05
CA VAL A 417 -38.43 12.74 5.74
C VAL A 417 -38.14 11.97 7.01
N GLU A 418 -37.54 12.62 8.02
CA GLU A 418 -37.24 11.98 9.30
C GLU A 418 -38.53 11.54 10.02
N GLU A 419 -39.57 12.36 10.00
CA GLU A 419 -40.90 12.01 10.54
C GLU A 419 -41.52 10.82 9.79
N PHE A 420 -41.47 10.80 8.46
CA PHE A 420 -41.93 9.67 7.66
C PHE A 420 -41.17 8.38 7.99
N MET A 421 -39.84 8.46 8.13
CA MET A 421 -39.00 7.30 8.46
C MET A 421 -39.26 6.81 9.88
N ALA A 422 -39.38 7.72 10.85
CA ALA A 422 -39.72 7.41 12.23
C ALA A 422 -41.10 6.73 12.33
N SER A 423 -42.11 7.22 11.60
CA SER A 423 -43.44 6.60 11.54
C SER A 423 -43.44 5.16 11.01
N LYS A 424 -42.40 4.80 10.24
CA LYS A 424 -42.19 3.46 9.67
C LYS A 424 -41.16 2.63 10.44
N ASN A 425 -40.69 3.11 11.60
CA ASN A 425 -39.64 2.49 12.41
C ASN A 425 -38.32 2.24 11.64
N ILE A 426 -37.99 3.11 10.69
CA ILE A 426 -36.78 2.99 9.87
C ILE A 426 -35.65 3.79 10.53
N LYS A 427 -34.53 3.13 10.86
CA LYS A 427 -33.35 3.80 11.42
C LYS A 427 -32.53 4.42 10.30
N TRP A 428 -32.48 5.74 10.24
CA TRP A 428 -31.66 6.47 9.26
C TRP A 428 -30.29 6.86 9.85
N HIS A 429 -29.20 6.54 9.17
CA HIS A 429 -27.84 6.89 9.58
C HIS A 429 -27.10 7.64 8.47
N PHE A 430 -26.45 8.74 8.83
CA PHE A 430 -25.57 9.47 7.93
C PHE A 430 -24.11 9.06 8.16
N ASN A 431 -23.39 8.70 7.10
CA ASN A 431 -21.95 8.43 7.21
C ASN A 431 -21.20 9.72 7.56
N PRO A 432 -20.13 9.67 8.39
CA PRO A 432 -19.32 10.84 8.70
C PRO A 432 -18.74 11.50 7.42
N PRO A 433 -18.62 12.84 7.37
CA PRO A 433 -18.04 13.52 6.22
C PRO A 433 -16.62 13.00 5.93
N ASN A 434 -16.31 12.78 4.64
CA ASN A 434 -15.01 12.28 4.14
C ASN A 434 -14.62 10.83 4.52
N ALA A 435 -15.57 9.96 4.85
CA ALA A 435 -15.32 8.54 5.14
C ALA A 435 -15.87 7.55 4.07
N PRO A 436 -15.45 7.62 2.78
CA PRO A 436 -15.86 6.65 1.73
C PRO A 436 -15.33 5.22 1.99
N ASN A 437 -14.47 5.06 2.99
CA ASN A 437 -13.88 3.78 3.37
C ASN A 437 -14.93 2.78 3.88
N PHE A 438 -16.09 3.26 4.37
CA PHE A 438 -17.19 2.38 4.74
C PHE A 438 -17.81 1.68 3.51
N GLY A 439 -17.69 2.26 2.30
CA GLY A 439 -18.34 1.79 1.06
C GLY A 439 -17.49 1.13 -0.02
N GLY A 440 -16.22 0.85 0.28
CA GLY A 440 -15.16 0.69 -0.73
C GLY A 440 -15.32 -0.35 -1.85
N SER A 441 -16.18 -1.37 -1.76
CA SER A 441 -16.38 -2.33 -2.87
C SER A 441 -17.62 -2.05 -3.71
N TRP A 442 -18.69 -1.50 -3.13
CA TRP A 442 -19.93 -1.20 -3.87
C TRP A 442 -19.89 0.19 -4.49
N GLU A 443 -19.28 1.19 -3.84
CA GLU A 443 -19.12 2.54 -4.41
C GLU A 443 -18.43 2.50 -5.78
N ARG A 444 -17.47 1.60 -5.97
CA ARG A 444 -16.75 1.42 -7.24
C ARG A 444 -17.58 0.66 -8.28
N LEU A 445 -18.36 -0.34 -7.87
CA LEU A 445 -19.29 -1.05 -8.77
C LEU A 445 -20.39 -0.10 -9.26
N ILE A 446 -21.00 0.64 -8.33
CA ILE A 446 -21.99 1.67 -8.59
C ILE A 446 -21.35 2.78 -9.44
N GLY A 447 -20.10 3.18 -9.16
CA GLY A 447 -19.35 4.13 -9.98
C GLY A 447 -19.18 3.69 -11.43
N CYS A 448 -18.84 2.42 -11.69
CA CYS A 448 -18.79 1.87 -13.06
C CYS A 448 -20.18 1.87 -13.72
N ALA A 449 -21.23 1.48 -13.00
CA ALA A 449 -22.60 1.50 -13.54
C ALA A 449 -23.06 2.93 -13.87
N LYS A 450 -22.80 3.90 -12.98
CA LYS A 450 -23.08 5.33 -13.17
C LYS A 450 -22.38 5.89 -14.42
N ARG A 451 -21.09 5.57 -14.62
CA ARG A 451 -20.33 5.99 -15.81
C ARG A 451 -20.88 5.38 -17.10
N ALA A 452 -21.22 4.10 -17.08
CA ALA A 452 -21.80 3.41 -18.22
C ALA A 452 -23.18 4.01 -18.59
N LEU A 453 -24.06 4.22 -17.61
CA LEU A 453 -25.35 4.90 -17.79
C LEU A 453 -25.18 6.33 -18.30
N ALA A 454 -24.29 7.12 -17.71
CA ALA A 454 -23.97 8.47 -18.18
C ALA A 454 -23.53 8.47 -19.64
N THR A 455 -22.66 7.55 -20.04
CA THR A 455 -22.17 7.48 -21.44
C THR A 455 -23.28 7.11 -22.42
N VAL A 456 -24.16 6.17 -22.05
CA VAL A 456 -25.27 5.71 -22.91
C VAL A 456 -26.33 6.79 -23.09
N LEU A 457 -26.59 7.56 -22.04
CA LEU A 457 -27.69 8.52 -21.97
C LEU A 457 -27.26 9.97 -22.26
N ASN A 458 -25.97 10.29 -22.19
CA ASN A 458 -25.46 11.65 -22.45
C ASN A 458 -25.50 11.98 -23.94
N GLY A 459 -26.09 13.14 -24.28
CA GLY A 459 -26.19 13.64 -25.66
C GLY A 459 -27.33 13.06 -26.50
N ARG A 460 -28.16 12.15 -25.97
CA ARG A 460 -29.34 11.59 -26.68
C ARG A 460 -30.63 12.13 -26.08
N SER A 461 -31.55 12.62 -26.92
CA SER A 461 -32.91 12.97 -26.48
C SER A 461 -33.73 11.69 -26.38
N VAL A 462 -33.93 11.20 -25.15
CA VAL A 462 -34.69 9.97 -24.89
C VAL A 462 -36.05 10.34 -24.31
N GLY A 463 -37.13 9.74 -24.81
CA GLY A 463 -38.46 9.92 -24.23
C GLY A 463 -38.56 9.34 -22.82
N GLU A 464 -39.43 9.90 -21.98
CA GLU A 464 -39.55 9.50 -20.57
C GLU A 464 -39.86 8.01 -20.35
N GLU A 465 -40.75 7.44 -21.16
CA GLU A 465 -41.07 6.01 -21.13
C GLU A 465 -39.84 5.14 -21.43
N VAL A 466 -39.09 5.48 -22.48
CA VAL A 466 -37.86 4.76 -22.88
C VAL A 466 -36.80 4.88 -21.79
N PHE A 467 -36.65 6.07 -21.19
CA PHE A 467 -35.72 6.29 -20.09
C PHE A 467 -36.06 5.41 -18.89
N HIS A 468 -37.33 5.34 -18.49
CA HIS A 468 -37.76 4.48 -17.39
C HIS A 468 -37.51 3.00 -17.67
N THR A 469 -37.83 2.52 -18.87
CA THR A 469 -37.59 1.13 -19.29
C THR A 469 -36.11 0.77 -19.24
N VAL A 470 -35.23 1.64 -19.77
CA VAL A 470 -33.77 1.42 -19.73
C VAL A 470 -33.25 1.31 -18.29
N VAL A 471 -33.74 2.15 -17.37
CA VAL A 471 -33.32 2.11 -15.96
C VAL A 471 -33.69 0.77 -15.30
N VAL A 472 -34.90 0.27 -15.56
CA VAL A 472 -35.38 -1.00 -15.00
C VAL A 472 -34.64 -2.20 -15.60
N GLU A 473 -34.40 -2.21 -16.90
CA GLU A 473 -33.64 -3.29 -17.54
C GLU A 473 -32.17 -3.32 -17.09
N VAL A 474 -31.57 -2.14 -16.90
CA VAL A 474 -30.22 -2.01 -16.32
C VAL A 474 -30.17 -2.54 -14.88
N GLU A 475 -31.20 -2.30 -14.07
CA GLU A 475 -31.32 -2.91 -12.74
C GLU A 475 -31.29 -4.45 -12.82
N GLY A 476 -32.06 -5.03 -13.74
CA GLY A 476 -32.09 -6.48 -13.97
C GLY A 476 -30.72 -7.05 -14.31
N LEU A 477 -29.98 -6.39 -15.21
CA LEU A 477 -28.62 -6.76 -15.61
C LEU A 477 -27.60 -6.61 -14.49
N LEU A 478 -27.69 -5.54 -13.69
CA LEU A 478 -26.79 -5.38 -12.54
C LEU A 478 -27.01 -6.48 -11.52
N ASN A 479 -28.25 -6.96 -11.34
CA ASN A 479 -28.60 -8.02 -10.41
C ASN A 479 -28.42 -9.44 -10.96
N SER A 480 -28.13 -9.64 -12.25
CA SER A 480 -27.83 -10.96 -12.83
C SER A 480 -26.36 -11.36 -12.66
N ARG A 481 -25.54 -10.51 -12.03
CA ARG A 481 -24.12 -10.78 -11.79
C ARG A 481 -23.91 -11.88 -10.73
N PRO A 482 -22.89 -12.74 -10.89
CA PRO A 482 -22.56 -13.74 -9.87
C PRO A 482 -21.95 -13.10 -8.60
N LEU A 483 -22.36 -13.61 -7.43
CA LEU A 483 -21.83 -13.30 -6.10
C LEU A 483 -20.87 -14.37 -5.60
N THR A 484 -21.12 -15.64 -5.92
CA THR A 484 -20.31 -16.80 -5.53
C THR A 484 -19.41 -17.29 -6.67
N HIS A 485 -18.57 -18.28 -6.35
CA HIS A 485 -17.87 -19.05 -7.38
C HIS A 485 -18.90 -19.66 -8.33
N VAL A 486 -18.55 -19.65 -9.60
CA VAL A 486 -19.40 -20.21 -10.64
C VAL A 486 -18.66 -21.38 -11.24
N SER A 487 -19.23 -22.57 -11.12
CA SER A 487 -18.60 -23.76 -11.66
C SER A 487 -18.86 -23.95 -13.16
N ALA A 488 -18.01 -24.75 -13.79
CA ALA A 488 -18.02 -25.04 -15.21
C ALA A 488 -18.66 -26.39 -15.58
N ASP A 489 -18.91 -27.28 -14.62
CA ASP A 489 -19.65 -28.53 -14.86
C ASP A 489 -21.17 -28.23 -14.88
N SER A 490 -21.90 -28.81 -15.83
CA SER A 490 -23.36 -28.69 -15.88
C SER A 490 -24.07 -29.40 -14.72
N ARG A 491 -23.32 -30.21 -13.96
CA ARG A 491 -23.77 -30.90 -12.75
C ARG A 491 -23.53 -30.11 -11.46
N ASP A 492 -22.73 -29.05 -11.52
CA ASP A 492 -22.43 -28.21 -10.36
C ASP A 492 -23.51 -27.14 -10.14
N GLU A 493 -23.63 -26.67 -8.90
CA GLU A 493 -24.66 -25.72 -8.48
C GLU A 493 -24.53 -24.35 -9.19
N GLU A 494 -25.68 -23.82 -9.62
CA GLU A 494 -25.79 -22.51 -10.27
C GLU A 494 -25.25 -21.38 -9.34
N PRO A 495 -24.50 -20.40 -9.85
CA PRO A 495 -23.93 -19.37 -8.99
C PRO A 495 -25.01 -18.46 -8.41
N LEU A 496 -24.90 -18.18 -7.12
CA LEU A 496 -25.79 -17.22 -6.47
C LEU A 496 -25.58 -15.83 -7.08
N THR A 497 -26.68 -15.22 -7.51
CA THR A 497 -26.75 -13.84 -8.01
C THR A 497 -27.65 -13.04 -7.08
N PRO A 498 -27.60 -11.69 -7.06
CA PRO A 498 -28.59 -10.91 -6.34
C PRO A 498 -30.03 -11.27 -6.72
N ASN A 499 -30.28 -11.61 -7.98
CA ASN A 499 -31.60 -12.05 -8.43
C ASN A 499 -32.08 -13.35 -7.78
N HIS A 500 -31.19 -14.25 -7.34
CA HIS A 500 -31.62 -15.40 -6.54
C HIS A 500 -32.25 -14.97 -5.21
N PHE A 501 -31.74 -13.90 -4.58
CA PHE A 501 -32.31 -13.36 -3.35
C PHE A 501 -33.57 -12.51 -3.59
N LEU A 502 -33.75 -11.94 -4.79
CA LEU A 502 -34.87 -11.06 -5.11
C LEU A 502 -36.05 -11.79 -5.76
N LEU A 503 -35.77 -12.77 -6.61
CA LEU A 503 -36.73 -13.49 -7.44
C LEU A 503 -36.86 -14.96 -7.04
N GLY A 504 -35.98 -15.47 -6.16
CA GLY A 504 -35.87 -16.90 -5.85
C GLY A 504 -35.26 -17.74 -6.98
N ARG A 505 -34.83 -17.11 -8.08
CA ARG A 505 -34.33 -17.77 -9.30
C ARG A 505 -33.38 -16.84 -10.06
N PRO A 506 -32.54 -17.36 -10.98
CA PRO A 506 -31.76 -16.51 -11.87
C PRO A 506 -32.67 -15.65 -12.77
N TYR A 507 -32.10 -14.54 -13.22
CA TYR A 507 -32.79 -13.66 -14.16
C TYR A 507 -32.76 -14.27 -15.55
N ALA A 508 -33.92 -14.72 -16.03
CA ALA A 508 -34.10 -15.12 -17.41
C ALA A 508 -34.10 -13.86 -18.30
N SER A 509 -32.92 -13.42 -18.74
CA SER A 509 -32.86 -12.42 -19.81
C SER A 509 -33.33 -13.08 -21.10
N ILE A 510 -34.47 -12.65 -21.62
CA ILE A 510 -34.87 -12.97 -23.00
C ILE A 510 -33.75 -12.42 -23.90
N PRO A 511 -33.17 -13.23 -24.80
CA PRO A 511 -32.06 -12.78 -25.63
C PRO A 511 -32.47 -11.50 -26.37
N PRO A 512 -31.70 -10.39 -26.24
CA PRO A 512 -31.97 -9.22 -27.07
C PRO A 512 -31.83 -9.66 -28.52
N TYR A 513 -32.81 -9.30 -29.36
CA TYR A 513 -32.65 -9.39 -30.81
C TYR A 513 -31.26 -8.82 -31.15
N LEU A 514 -30.40 -9.63 -31.76
CA LEU A 514 -29.09 -9.17 -32.24
C LEU A 514 -29.33 -8.16 -33.36
N PHE A 515 -29.49 -6.88 -33.01
CA PHE A 515 -29.61 -5.81 -33.99
C PHE A 515 -28.30 -5.76 -34.80
N LYS A 516 -28.41 -5.83 -36.13
CA LYS A 516 -27.24 -5.71 -37.02
C LYS A 516 -26.57 -4.35 -36.77
N GLU A 517 -25.24 -4.34 -36.70
CA GLU A 517 -24.47 -3.09 -36.62
C GLU A 517 -24.88 -2.16 -37.77
N GLY A 518 -25.32 -0.94 -37.45
CA GLY A 518 -25.84 0.03 -38.43
C GLY A 518 -27.36 0.19 -38.46
N THR A 519 -28.12 -0.51 -37.61
CA THR A 519 -29.58 -0.28 -37.50
C THR A 519 -29.82 1.10 -36.86
N THR A 520 -30.19 2.09 -37.68
CA THR A 520 -30.61 3.43 -37.22
C THR A 520 -31.77 3.30 -36.23
N ILE A 521 -31.80 4.18 -35.22
CA ILE A 521 -32.86 4.28 -34.21
C ILE A 521 -34.23 4.19 -34.89
N SER A 522 -34.85 3.03 -34.78
CA SER A 522 -36.19 2.77 -35.31
C SER A 522 -37.21 3.64 -34.59
N ARG A 523 -38.31 3.99 -35.27
CA ARG A 523 -39.46 4.69 -34.65
C ARG A 523 -40.06 3.90 -33.47
N LYS A 524 -39.73 2.61 -33.32
CA LYS A 524 -40.21 1.74 -32.25
C LYS A 524 -39.44 1.99 -30.95
N ARG A 525 -40.17 2.43 -29.92
CA ARG A 525 -39.65 2.78 -28.59
C ARG A 525 -38.95 1.62 -27.87
N TRP A 526 -39.45 0.39 -28.06
CA TRP A 526 -38.86 -0.80 -27.43
C TRP A 526 -37.50 -1.17 -28.04
N GLU A 527 -37.34 -1.06 -29.37
CA GLU A 527 -36.05 -1.30 -30.06
C GLU A 527 -34.98 -0.30 -29.60
N THR A 528 -35.38 0.95 -29.41
CA THR A 528 -34.52 2.01 -28.86
C THR A 528 -34.05 1.67 -27.43
N SER A 529 -34.96 1.15 -26.60
CA SER A 529 -34.64 0.74 -25.22
C SER A 529 -33.62 -0.41 -25.21
N GLN A 530 -33.84 -1.43 -26.04
CA GLN A 530 -32.97 -2.61 -26.15
C GLN A 530 -31.56 -2.25 -26.65
N ILE A 531 -31.44 -1.38 -27.66
CA ILE A 531 -30.14 -0.90 -28.16
C ILE A 531 -29.37 -0.16 -27.05
N MET A 532 -30.07 0.65 -26.24
CA MET A 532 -29.44 1.36 -25.13
C MET A 532 -28.96 0.41 -24.03
N VAL A 533 -29.75 -0.61 -23.72
CA VAL A 533 -29.41 -1.63 -22.71
C VAL A 533 -28.23 -2.48 -23.16
N ASP A 534 -28.16 -2.84 -24.45
CA ASP A 534 -27.01 -3.54 -25.03
C ASP A 534 -25.74 -2.67 -25.02
N HIS A 535 -25.85 -1.40 -25.39
CA HIS A 535 -24.75 -0.44 -25.29
C HIS A 535 -24.26 -0.29 -23.84
N PHE A 536 -25.19 -0.23 -22.88
CA PHE A 536 -24.87 -0.24 -21.46
C PHE A 536 -24.10 -1.49 -21.08
N TRP A 537 -24.60 -2.68 -21.46
CA TRP A 537 -23.96 -3.95 -21.15
C TRP A 537 -22.53 -4.04 -21.68
N ARG A 538 -22.31 -3.74 -22.97
CA ARG A 538 -20.98 -3.76 -23.59
C ARG A 538 -20.01 -2.80 -22.90
N ARG A 539 -20.49 -1.61 -22.53
CA ARG A 539 -19.67 -0.59 -21.85
C ARG A 539 -19.38 -0.98 -20.41
N TRP A 540 -20.39 -1.45 -19.69
CA TRP A 540 -20.27 -1.89 -18.31
C TRP A 540 -19.29 -3.06 -18.20
N MET A 541 -19.40 -4.08 -19.06
CA MET A 541 -18.46 -5.20 -19.11
C MET A 541 -17.01 -4.73 -19.34
N ARG A 542 -16.80 -3.76 -20.23
CA ARG A 542 -15.47 -3.17 -20.49
C ARG A 542 -14.86 -2.46 -19.29
N GLU A 543 -15.68 -1.78 -18.48
CA GLU A 543 -15.22 -1.04 -17.30
C GLU A 543 -15.16 -1.90 -16.03
N TYR A 544 -16.04 -2.89 -15.90
CA TYR A 544 -16.20 -3.70 -14.70
C TYR A 544 -15.24 -4.90 -14.64
N LEU A 545 -14.95 -5.55 -15.78
CA LEU A 545 -14.06 -6.72 -15.82
C LEU A 545 -12.61 -6.42 -15.41
N PRO A 546 -11.98 -5.31 -15.87
CA PRO A 546 -10.65 -4.94 -15.40
C PRO A 546 -10.62 -4.67 -13.89
N PHE A 547 -11.73 -4.20 -13.30
CA PHE A 547 -11.85 -3.98 -11.87
C PHE A 547 -11.85 -5.29 -11.08
N ILE A 548 -12.62 -6.30 -11.50
CA ILE A 548 -12.59 -7.65 -10.89
C ILE A 548 -11.17 -8.21 -10.94
N ALA A 549 -10.49 -8.10 -12.08
CA ALA A 549 -9.11 -8.54 -12.24
C ALA A 549 -8.13 -7.74 -11.35
N SER A 550 -8.38 -6.45 -11.13
CA SER A 550 -7.53 -5.59 -10.30
C SER A 550 -7.67 -5.84 -8.79
N LEU A 551 -8.86 -6.22 -8.30
CA LEU A 551 -9.09 -6.58 -6.90
C LEU A 551 -8.25 -7.79 -6.47
N ARG A 552 -8.04 -8.75 -7.38
CA ARG A 552 -7.21 -9.95 -7.14
C ARG A 552 -5.71 -9.65 -7.17
N LYS A 553 -5.26 -8.70 -8.02
CA LYS A 553 -3.86 -8.26 -8.11
C LYS A 553 -3.28 -7.63 -6.82
N CYS A 554 -4.12 -7.28 -5.84
CA CYS A 554 -3.63 -6.81 -4.54
C CYS A 554 -3.09 -7.95 -3.67
N GLN A 555 -3.39 -9.22 -3.99
CA GLN A 555 -2.62 -10.37 -3.52
C GLN A 555 -1.37 -10.52 -4.39
N ARG A 556 -0.22 -10.57 -3.72
CA ARG A 556 1.15 -10.51 -4.28
C ARG A 556 1.57 -11.70 -5.15
N SER A 557 0.65 -12.50 -5.69
CA SER A 557 1.02 -13.64 -6.54
C SER A 557 0.98 -13.23 -8.02
N LYS A 558 2.04 -13.60 -8.75
CA LYS A 558 1.90 -13.84 -10.19
C LYS A 558 0.94 -15.03 -10.31
N GLU A 559 -0.36 -14.78 -10.45
CA GLU A 559 -1.34 -15.84 -10.66
C GLU A 559 -0.90 -16.68 -11.87
N LYS A 560 -0.48 -17.92 -11.59
CA LYS A 560 -0.23 -18.92 -12.63
C LYS A 560 -1.59 -19.47 -13.07
N PHE A 561 -1.75 -19.58 -14.38
CA PHE A 561 -2.86 -20.26 -15.01
C PHE A 561 -2.39 -21.66 -15.36
N ASP A 562 -2.98 -22.65 -14.70
CA ASP A 562 -2.63 -24.05 -14.82
C ASP A 562 -3.79 -24.80 -15.50
N GLU A 563 -3.47 -25.96 -16.07
CA GLU A 563 -4.48 -26.84 -16.64
C GLU A 563 -5.43 -27.33 -15.54
N GLY A 564 -6.73 -27.23 -15.79
CA GLY A 564 -7.78 -27.51 -14.82
C GLY A 564 -8.40 -26.28 -14.15
N ASP A 565 -7.81 -25.09 -14.30
CA ASP A 565 -8.37 -23.85 -13.77
C ASP A 565 -9.70 -23.47 -14.43
N VAL A 566 -10.65 -22.97 -13.64
CA VAL A 566 -11.91 -22.41 -14.16
C VAL A 566 -11.74 -20.92 -14.40
N VAL A 567 -12.10 -20.46 -15.60
CA VAL A 567 -11.94 -19.07 -16.04
C VAL A 567 -13.24 -18.49 -16.59
N LEU A 568 -13.50 -17.21 -16.29
CA LEU A 568 -14.51 -16.42 -17.00
C LEU A 568 -13.92 -15.93 -18.32
N ILE A 569 -14.64 -16.16 -19.42
CA ILE A 569 -14.26 -15.69 -20.75
C ILE A 569 -14.78 -14.27 -20.93
N VAL A 570 -13.87 -13.33 -21.13
CA VAL A 570 -14.22 -11.93 -21.42
C VAL A 570 -14.50 -11.81 -22.92
N ASP A 571 -15.77 -11.97 -23.29
CA ASP A 571 -16.26 -11.66 -24.62
C ASP A 571 -17.19 -10.42 -24.57
N ILE A 572 -16.80 -9.38 -25.31
CA ILE A 572 -17.56 -8.12 -25.41
C ILE A 572 -18.78 -8.29 -26.32
N ASN A 573 -18.77 -9.31 -27.18
CA ASN A 573 -19.80 -9.54 -28.19
C ASN A 573 -20.88 -10.52 -27.73
N ASN A 574 -20.82 -10.98 -26.47
CA ASN A 574 -21.84 -11.87 -25.93
C ASN A 574 -23.15 -11.12 -25.64
N PRO A 575 -24.31 -11.76 -25.86
CA PRO A 575 -25.60 -11.17 -25.53
C PRO A 575 -25.68 -10.80 -24.04
N GLY A 576 -26.41 -9.73 -23.74
CA GLY A 576 -26.60 -9.22 -22.39
C GLY A 576 -27.06 -10.30 -21.41
N GLY A 577 -26.47 -10.33 -20.21
CA GLY A 577 -26.85 -11.26 -19.15
C GLY A 577 -26.18 -12.63 -19.16
N VAL A 578 -25.36 -12.96 -20.18
CA VAL A 578 -24.65 -14.24 -20.27
C VAL A 578 -23.17 -14.08 -19.86
N TRP A 579 -22.75 -14.84 -18.86
CA TRP A 579 -21.37 -14.91 -18.36
C TRP A 579 -20.70 -16.20 -18.89
N PRO A 580 -20.01 -16.17 -20.05
CA PRO A 580 -19.43 -17.38 -20.62
C PRO A 580 -18.23 -17.81 -19.78
N MET A 581 -18.21 -19.07 -19.37
CA MET A 581 -17.12 -19.62 -18.59
C MET A 581 -16.55 -20.85 -19.27
N GLY A 582 -15.36 -21.22 -18.85
CA GLY A 582 -14.82 -22.50 -19.24
C GLY A 582 -13.62 -22.91 -18.42
N LYS A 583 -13.19 -24.15 -18.64
CA LYS A 583 -12.06 -24.78 -17.96
C LYS A 583 -10.84 -24.77 -18.85
N ILE A 584 -9.69 -24.37 -18.35
CA ILE A 584 -8.43 -24.47 -19.10
C ILE A 584 -8.11 -25.96 -19.28
N ILE A 585 -8.12 -26.44 -20.52
CA ILE A 585 -7.66 -27.79 -20.84
C ILE A 585 -6.16 -27.78 -21.09
N LYS A 586 -5.67 -26.78 -21.82
CA LYS A 586 -4.30 -26.75 -22.32
C LYS A 586 -3.66 -25.39 -22.21
N THR A 587 -2.41 -25.35 -21.78
CA THR A 587 -1.61 -24.12 -21.70
C THR A 587 -0.53 -24.08 -22.78
N PHE A 588 -0.27 -22.88 -23.34
CA PHE A 588 0.79 -22.67 -24.34
C PHE A 588 1.85 -21.71 -23.77
N PRO A 589 2.97 -22.23 -23.23
CA PRO A 589 4.09 -21.41 -22.79
C PRO A 589 4.89 -20.85 -23.98
N GLY A 590 5.37 -19.61 -23.84
CA GLY A 590 6.29 -19.00 -24.80
C GLY A 590 7.75 -19.45 -24.62
N PRO A 591 8.69 -18.96 -25.46
CA PRO A 591 10.12 -19.30 -25.38
C PRO A 591 10.78 -18.93 -24.05
N ASP A 592 10.18 -18.01 -23.30
CA ASP A 592 10.58 -17.56 -21.97
C ASP A 592 9.91 -18.35 -20.83
N GLY A 593 9.19 -19.43 -21.15
CA GLY A 593 8.48 -20.29 -20.19
C GLY A 593 7.20 -19.69 -19.62
N LEU A 594 6.72 -18.54 -20.13
CA LEU A 594 5.51 -17.88 -19.65
C LEU A 594 4.29 -18.23 -20.51
N VAL A 595 3.23 -18.76 -19.88
CA VAL A 595 1.93 -19.03 -20.51
C VAL A 595 1.24 -17.70 -20.84
N ARG A 596 0.84 -17.52 -22.10
CA ARG A 596 0.10 -16.32 -22.57
C ARG A 596 -1.22 -16.66 -23.28
N VAL A 597 -1.33 -17.88 -23.78
CA VAL A 597 -2.49 -18.39 -24.52
C VAL A 597 -2.90 -19.74 -23.93
N VAL A 598 -4.20 -19.98 -23.83
CA VAL A 598 -4.76 -21.21 -23.31
C VAL A 598 -5.97 -21.65 -24.14
N ASP A 599 -6.20 -22.96 -24.19
CA ASP A 599 -7.44 -23.55 -24.73
C ASP A 599 -8.42 -23.78 -23.58
N VAL A 600 -9.62 -23.23 -23.73
CA VAL A 600 -10.67 -23.22 -22.72
C VAL A 600 -11.87 -24.03 -23.22
N GLN A 601 -12.27 -25.07 -22.48
CA GLN A 601 -13.52 -25.80 -22.70
C GLN A 601 -14.69 -25.01 -22.17
N CYS A 602 -15.64 -24.63 -23.01
CA CYS A 602 -16.93 -24.10 -22.60
C CYS A 602 -18.06 -25.04 -23.03
N SER A 603 -19.30 -24.73 -22.62
CA SER A 603 -20.51 -25.45 -23.01
C SER A 603 -20.77 -25.44 -24.52
N ARG A 604 -20.13 -24.52 -25.26
CA ARG A 604 -20.25 -24.36 -26.72
C ARG A 604 -19.07 -24.98 -27.50
N GLY A 605 -18.12 -25.62 -26.82
CA GLY A 605 -16.92 -26.22 -27.43
C GLY A 605 -15.60 -25.68 -26.87
N ILE A 606 -14.50 -25.95 -27.57
CA ILE A 606 -13.15 -25.51 -27.18
C ILE A 606 -12.82 -24.17 -27.84
N LEU A 607 -12.46 -23.17 -27.04
CA LEU A 607 -12.08 -21.84 -27.50
C LEU A 607 -10.64 -21.51 -27.11
N ARG A 608 -9.82 -21.12 -28.09
CA ARG A 608 -8.48 -20.56 -27.84
C ARG A 608 -8.58 -19.09 -27.46
N ARG A 609 -8.04 -18.70 -26.31
CA ARG A 609 -8.08 -17.32 -25.81
C ARG A 609 -6.75 -16.88 -25.17
N PRO A 610 -6.35 -15.61 -25.33
CA PRO A 610 -5.23 -15.06 -24.58
C PRO A 610 -5.63 -14.84 -23.11
N LEU A 611 -4.66 -14.95 -22.19
CA LEU A 611 -4.91 -14.75 -20.74
C LEU A 611 -5.48 -13.35 -20.42
N SER A 612 -5.24 -12.34 -21.26
CA SER A 612 -5.81 -11.00 -21.11
C SER A 612 -7.34 -10.96 -21.26
N ARG A 613 -7.93 -11.99 -21.86
CA ARG A 613 -9.37 -12.16 -22.06
C ARG A 613 -9.96 -13.17 -21.07
N LEU A 614 -9.22 -13.56 -20.03
CA LEU A 614 -9.64 -14.59 -19.08
C LEU A 614 -9.50 -14.07 -17.66
N ILE A 615 -10.46 -14.40 -16.81
CA ILE A 615 -10.37 -14.13 -15.37
C ILE A 615 -10.39 -15.46 -14.65
N LYS A 616 -9.28 -15.83 -13.99
CA LYS A 616 -9.20 -17.04 -13.15
C LYS A 616 -10.22 -16.92 -12.03
N LEU A 617 -11.04 -17.95 -11.86
CA LEU A 617 -12.08 -18.02 -10.81
C LEU A 617 -11.62 -18.93 -9.66
N THR A 618 -11.16 -20.15 -9.97
CA THR A 618 -10.61 -21.14 -9.04
C THR A 618 -9.40 -21.88 -9.63
N SER A 619 -8.56 -22.41 -8.74
CA SER A 619 -7.55 -23.43 -9.06
C SER A 619 -8.15 -24.84 -8.92
N PRO A 620 -7.61 -25.87 -9.60
CA PRO A 620 -8.08 -27.24 -9.45
C PRO A 620 -7.99 -27.67 -7.97
N VAL A 621 -9.10 -28.20 -7.45
CA VAL A 621 -9.13 -28.82 -6.12
C VAL A 621 -8.16 -29.99 -6.15
N SER A 622 -7.07 -29.87 -5.39
CA SER A 622 -6.19 -31.01 -5.14
C SER A 622 -7.01 -32.03 -4.37
N GLY A 623 -7.20 -33.22 -4.94
CA GLY A 623 -8.01 -34.29 -4.36
C GLY A 623 -7.65 -34.50 -2.89
N THR A 624 -8.51 -34.02 -2.01
CA THR A 624 -8.54 -34.40 -0.60
C THR A 624 -9.83 -35.16 -0.45
N LEU A 625 -9.67 -36.44 -0.12
CA LEU A 625 -10.75 -37.38 0.14
C LEU A 625 -11.82 -36.75 1.03
N GLU A 626 -13.06 -37.08 0.65
CA GLU A 626 -14.23 -37.06 1.51
C GLU A 626 -13.87 -37.35 2.97
N THR A 627 -14.01 -36.34 3.82
CA THR A 627 -14.60 -36.58 5.14
C THR A 627 -15.61 -35.47 5.37
N ALA A 628 -16.87 -35.86 5.28
CA ALA A 628 -17.94 -35.12 5.92
C ALA A 628 -17.55 -34.96 7.40
N ARG A 629 -17.31 -33.72 7.81
CA ARG A 629 -17.57 -33.32 9.19
C ARG A 629 -18.59 -32.20 9.12
N GLU A 630 -19.84 -32.64 9.27
CA GLU A 630 -20.82 -31.90 10.03
C GLU A 630 -20.12 -31.28 11.25
N ASP A 631 -20.17 -29.96 11.34
CA ASP A 631 -20.36 -29.28 12.62
C ASP A 631 -21.17 -28.02 12.33
N VAL A 632 -22.48 -28.26 12.40
CA VAL A 632 -23.50 -27.29 12.77
C VAL A 632 -23.12 -26.67 14.12
N VAL A 633 -23.71 -25.50 14.41
CA VAL A 633 -23.77 -24.76 15.69
C VAL A 633 -22.69 -23.66 15.80
N ALA A 634 -22.99 -22.36 15.83
CA ALA A 634 -24.22 -21.57 15.83
C ALA A 634 -23.96 -20.19 15.19
#